data_AF-A0A4T0AZM2-F1
#
_entry.id   AF-A0A4T0AZM2-F1
#
_cell.length_a   1.000
_cell.length_b   1.000
_cell.length_c   1.000
_cell.angle_alpha   90.00
_cell.angle_beta   90.00
_cell.angle_gamma   90.00
#
_symmetry.space_group_name_H-M   'P 1'
#
loop_
_entity.id
_entity.type
_entity.pdbx_description
1 polymer ?
#
loop_
_entity_poly.entity_id
_entity_poly.type
_entity_poly.pdbx_seq_one_letter_code
_entity_poly.pdbx_strand_id
1 'polypeptide(L)'
;DGIAAYRLTPNIELLCLANVIISNPDILENIPVARWARLRVTFMHQRLLSEDCGTLQDKIFADVDAIQEQFFDVSLKGKSKVSNDEAKVEFLLERASIETFYGLDKKARVDLDQAAAEQGFQFALTGILGRRTKFQQHDVSQLVVLARSAQNTEDAKGVKSSEVQTGGANSGPKNVDLNDDTLLESISFTEKPTLNLDVQTKESLPPALAELDPSNQPKLLPLDSIILLALASSITNTSPANGLTREETLPYATRVLEGGSSNWQVYTQGLLVRSRMEGYRSRTIERGLLQLQAVVDQVIADTTETPADGNADVTATSFLRKGESEDSAPASERLRYIFQIAAPTRWELEGELAQRWVTLGGLRSALDIYVRLEMWAEAALCYAATEKEETAKKLVRRQLFHATNNGDEDNAGDEETWEGPERQPPPADAARLYCIIGDLDQDASMYEKAWEVSGQRYARAQRSLGRMYIGQRDMLKAADAYAKSLRANQLNHASWFAMGCCLLELAQFEKAAEAFSRTVQLEETDAEAWSNLAAALLKNQIPTADDEPAAPAVELAEDEDESMAPQTKKPDPQQNKKDALRALKRAATLKHDSHRIWENLLIVAASLSPPDYDTVLTAQRHIIDLRSKTNGESCIDVEIMEHMIRHVIALNDEYDPSKPGFERLLVEMFDKKIVPLITSSRELWQLYAKLSLWRKKPATALDANEKAWRALMSNSPLISGQMPSSRVTELLGERTGVHCCNVPLMSRRREMSRLVSELL
;
A
#
# COMPACT_ATOMS: atom_id res chain seq x y z
N ASP A 1 5.67 27.12 -15.15
CA ASP A 1 5.41 26.36 -13.92
C ASP A 1 6.64 26.11 -13.06
N GLY A 2 7.79 26.74 -13.34
CA GLY A 2 8.93 26.77 -12.41
C GLY A 2 9.70 25.46 -12.25
N ILE A 3 9.28 24.38 -12.92
CA ILE A 3 9.94 23.08 -12.90
C ILE A 3 10.98 23.05 -14.02
N ALA A 4 12.23 22.79 -13.66
CA ALA A 4 13.31 22.61 -14.63
C ALA A 4 13.27 21.18 -15.17
N ALA A 5 13.61 21.01 -16.45
CA ALA A 5 13.90 19.69 -17.00
C ALA A 5 15.05 19.03 -16.23
N TYR A 6 15.13 17.71 -16.30
CA TYR A 6 16.22 16.96 -15.68
C TYR A 6 17.58 17.48 -16.14
N ARG A 7 18.44 17.84 -15.17
CA ARG A 7 19.68 18.62 -15.43
C ARG A 7 20.68 17.88 -16.32
N LEU A 8 20.68 16.55 -16.26
CA LEU A 8 21.58 15.70 -17.04
C LEU A 8 20.96 15.25 -18.38
N THR A 9 19.83 15.82 -18.80
CA THR A 9 19.27 15.54 -20.13
C THR A 9 20.24 16.07 -21.21
N PRO A 10 20.82 15.21 -22.05
CA PRO A 10 21.73 15.66 -23.09
C PRO A 10 20.97 16.38 -24.21
N ASN A 11 21.62 17.38 -24.81
CA ASN A 11 21.16 18.11 -26.00
C ASN A 11 19.72 18.65 -25.92
N ILE A 12 19.34 19.28 -24.79
CA ILE A 12 17.99 19.82 -24.57
C ILE A 12 17.59 20.88 -25.61
N GLU A 13 18.57 21.54 -26.23
CA GLU A 13 18.41 22.46 -27.34
C GLU A 13 17.74 21.82 -28.55
N LEU A 14 17.89 20.51 -28.77
CA LEU A 14 17.21 19.80 -29.87
C LEU A 14 15.70 19.74 -29.65
N LEU A 15 15.26 19.55 -28.41
CA LEU A 15 13.83 19.61 -28.07
C LEU A 15 13.30 21.03 -28.26
N CYS A 16 14.06 22.03 -27.84
CA CYS A 16 13.69 23.44 -28.03
C CYS A 16 13.57 23.77 -29.52
N LEU A 17 14.54 23.33 -30.34
CA LEU A 17 14.52 23.50 -31.79
C LEU A 17 13.31 22.82 -32.43
N ALA A 18 13.03 21.56 -32.05
CA ALA A 18 11.87 20.82 -32.55
C ALA A 18 10.56 21.53 -32.19
N ASN A 19 10.44 22.04 -30.96
CA ASN A 19 9.27 22.77 -30.51
C ASN A 19 9.08 24.08 -31.29
N VAL A 20 10.15 24.85 -31.53
CA VAL A 20 10.11 26.11 -32.30
C VAL A 20 9.70 25.86 -33.75
N ILE A 21 10.26 24.85 -34.40
CA ILE A 21 9.95 24.52 -35.79
C ILE A 21 8.49 24.08 -35.91
N ILE A 22 8.06 23.13 -35.08
CA ILE A 22 6.74 22.51 -35.24
C ILE A 22 5.62 23.41 -34.71
N SER A 23 5.89 24.29 -33.74
CA SER A 23 4.90 25.24 -33.24
C SER A 23 4.66 26.44 -34.16
N ASN A 24 5.37 26.55 -35.29
CA ASN A 24 5.14 27.63 -36.24
C ASN A 24 3.74 27.50 -36.89
N PRO A 25 2.87 28.54 -36.79
CA PRO A 25 1.52 28.51 -37.38
C PRO A 25 1.50 28.13 -38.87
N ASP A 26 2.46 28.63 -39.65
CA ASP A 26 2.53 28.36 -41.09
C ASP A 26 2.73 26.86 -41.38
N ILE A 27 3.49 26.16 -40.53
CA ILE A 27 3.75 24.73 -40.67
C ILE A 27 2.53 23.92 -40.24
N LEU A 28 1.85 24.35 -39.17
CA LEU A 28 0.65 23.69 -38.64
C LEU A 28 -0.58 23.81 -39.54
N GLU A 29 -0.69 24.89 -40.31
CA GLU A 29 -1.77 25.08 -41.28
C GLU A 29 -1.52 24.34 -42.59
N ASN A 30 -0.26 24.30 -43.06
CA ASN A 30 0.07 23.75 -44.38
C ASN A 30 0.39 22.24 -44.38
N ILE A 31 0.83 21.67 -43.25
CA ILE A 31 1.24 20.26 -43.15
C ILE A 31 0.35 19.53 -42.12
N PRO A 32 -0.57 18.65 -42.55
CA PRO A 32 -1.46 17.93 -41.62
C PRO A 32 -0.72 17.11 -40.56
N VAL A 33 0.39 16.45 -40.94
CA VAL A 33 1.22 15.63 -40.05
C VAL A 33 1.96 16.47 -38.99
N ALA A 34 2.11 17.78 -39.20
CA ALA A 34 2.82 18.64 -38.27
C ALA A 34 2.13 18.72 -36.90
N ARG A 35 0.79 18.67 -36.86
CA ARG A 35 0.05 18.62 -35.58
C ARG A 35 0.35 17.36 -34.79
N TRP A 36 0.45 16.20 -35.47
CA TRP A 36 0.84 14.95 -34.81
C TRP A 36 2.29 14.98 -34.33
N ALA A 37 3.20 15.60 -35.08
CA ALA A 37 4.57 15.83 -34.61
C ALA A 37 4.60 16.80 -33.40
N ARG A 38 3.72 17.80 -33.36
CA ARG A 38 3.58 18.74 -32.22
C ARG A 38 3.14 18.02 -30.96
N LEU A 39 2.16 17.13 -31.09
CA LEU A 39 1.69 16.26 -30.01
C LEU A 39 2.86 15.49 -29.39
N ARG A 40 3.67 14.82 -30.23
CA ARG A 40 4.84 14.04 -29.77
C ARG A 40 5.87 14.91 -29.06
N VAL A 41 6.21 16.08 -29.58
CA VAL A 41 7.18 17.00 -28.95
C VAL A 41 6.65 17.54 -27.62
N THR A 42 5.38 17.93 -27.58
CA THR A 42 4.75 18.46 -26.36
C THR A 42 4.64 17.38 -25.27
N PHE A 43 4.31 16.15 -25.66
CA PHE A 43 4.28 15.02 -24.73
C PHE A 43 5.68 14.64 -24.23
N MET A 44 6.69 14.65 -25.10
CA MET A 44 8.09 14.47 -24.66
C MET A 44 8.53 15.57 -23.68
N HIS A 45 8.11 16.82 -23.91
CA HIS A 45 8.36 17.90 -22.96
C HIS A 45 7.70 17.64 -21.60
N GLN A 46 6.43 17.20 -21.58
CA GLN A 46 5.77 16.79 -20.34
C GLN A 46 6.56 15.69 -19.61
N ARG A 47 7.04 14.68 -20.32
CA ARG A 47 7.80 13.56 -19.76
C ARG A 47 9.20 13.93 -19.23
N LEU A 48 9.74 15.09 -19.59
CA LEU A 48 10.99 15.60 -19.01
C LEU A 48 10.79 16.32 -17.68
N LEU A 49 9.55 16.71 -17.37
CA LEU A 49 9.19 17.36 -16.13
C LEU A 49 8.88 16.29 -15.08
N SER A 50 9.16 16.61 -13.81
CA SER A 50 8.89 15.70 -12.68
C SER A 50 7.41 15.59 -12.33
N GLU A 51 6.61 16.62 -12.64
CA GLU A 51 5.19 16.69 -12.33
C GLU A 51 4.36 17.06 -13.56
N ASP A 52 3.07 16.73 -13.50
CA ASP A 52 2.09 17.00 -14.55
C ASP A 52 1.77 18.49 -14.65
N CYS A 53 1.91 19.02 -15.86
CA CYS A 53 1.68 20.43 -16.15
C CYS A 53 0.31 20.60 -16.83
N GLY A 54 -0.63 21.26 -16.16
CA GLY A 54 -1.97 21.50 -16.72
C GLY A 54 -1.94 22.27 -18.05
N THR A 55 -1.03 23.24 -18.20
CA THR A 55 -0.93 24.01 -19.46
C THR A 55 -0.39 23.20 -20.64
N LEU A 56 0.46 22.20 -20.39
CA LEU A 56 0.91 21.26 -21.42
C LEU A 56 -0.17 20.22 -21.70
N GLN A 57 -0.86 19.75 -20.66
CA GLN A 57 -2.00 18.83 -20.77
C GLN A 57 -3.08 19.39 -21.69
N ASP A 58 -3.49 20.66 -21.49
CA ASP A 58 -4.50 21.31 -22.33
C ASP A 58 -4.07 21.37 -23.82
N LYS A 59 -2.79 21.67 -24.08
CA LYS A 59 -2.24 21.70 -25.44
C LYS A 59 -2.21 20.32 -26.09
N ILE A 60 -1.82 19.30 -25.32
CA ILE A 60 -1.77 17.90 -25.76
C ILE A 60 -3.16 17.43 -26.15
N PHE A 61 -4.17 17.63 -25.30
CA PHE A 61 -5.54 17.20 -25.61
C PHE A 61 -6.17 18.01 -26.74
N ALA A 62 -5.89 19.32 -26.86
CA ALA A 62 -6.31 20.10 -28.01
C ALA A 62 -5.75 19.56 -29.34
N ASP A 63 -4.49 19.08 -29.34
CA ASP A 63 -3.89 18.42 -30.49
C ASP A 63 -4.51 17.04 -30.77
N VAL A 64 -4.76 16.24 -29.72
CA VAL A 64 -5.41 14.93 -29.83
C VAL A 64 -6.79 15.07 -30.48
N ASP A 65 -7.62 16.01 -30.00
CA ASP A 65 -8.96 16.24 -30.52
C ASP A 65 -8.93 16.67 -32.00
N ALA A 66 -8.01 17.58 -32.33
CA ALA A 66 -7.85 18.06 -33.70
C ALA A 66 -7.36 16.97 -34.67
N ILE A 67 -6.52 16.04 -34.21
CA ILE A 67 -6.05 14.90 -35.02
C ILE A 67 -7.15 13.85 -35.16
N GLN A 68 -7.92 13.63 -34.09
CA GLN A 68 -9.07 12.72 -34.11
C GLN A 68 -10.11 13.15 -35.16
N GLU A 69 -10.42 14.44 -35.25
CA GLU A 69 -11.30 14.97 -36.31
C GLU A 69 -10.79 14.64 -37.72
N GLN A 70 -9.47 14.67 -37.94
CA GLN A 70 -8.88 14.37 -39.25
C GLN A 70 -8.98 12.88 -39.64
N PHE A 71 -8.85 11.96 -38.68
CA PHE A 71 -8.90 10.52 -38.94
C PHE A 71 -10.32 9.94 -38.94
N PHE A 72 -11.25 10.53 -38.17
CA PHE A 72 -12.56 9.93 -37.92
C PHE A 72 -13.75 10.72 -38.50
N ASP A 73 -13.54 11.90 -39.12
CA ASP A 73 -14.63 12.61 -39.81
C ASP A 73 -15.05 11.91 -41.12
N VAL A 74 -16.33 11.56 -41.19
CA VAL A 74 -16.99 10.83 -42.28
C VAL A 74 -17.21 11.73 -43.53
N SER A 75 -17.04 13.04 -43.42
CA SER A 75 -17.30 14.03 -44.48
C SER A 75 -16.23 14.08 -45.59
N LEU A 76 -15.01 13.59 -45.35
CA LEU A 76 -13.88 13.68 -46.30
C LEU A 76 -13.73 12.45 -47.23
N LYS A 77 -14.83 11.80 -47.61
CA LYS A 77 -14.86 10.61 -48.51
C LYS A 77 -14.34 10.80 -49.94
N GLY A 78 -13.71 11.93 -50.27
CA GLY A 78 -13.53 12.38 -51.66
C GLY A 78 -12.11 12.55 -52.19
N LYS A 79 -11.06 12.66 -51.37
CA LYS A 79 -9.71 12.95 -51.90
C LYS A 79 -8.63 12.16 -51.16
N SER A 80 -8.03 11.23 -51.91
CA SER A 80 -6.92 10.36 -51.52
C SER A 80 -7.26 9.31 -50.45
N LYS A 81 -7.63 8.10 -50.88
CA LYS A 81 -7.34 6.89 -50.11
C LYS A 81 -5.82 6.76 -50.00
N VAL A 82 -5.20 7.45 -49.04
CA VAL A 82 -3.92 6.96 -48.51
C VAL A 82 -4.28 5.73 -47.68
N SER A 83 -3.59 4.63 -47.95
CA SER A 83 -3.65 3.37 -47.21
C SER A 83 -3.22 3.56 -45.75
N ASN A 84 -4.08 4.13 -44.89
CA ASN A 84 -3.70 4.61 -43.56
C ASN A 84 -4.31 3.81 -42.39
N ASP A 85 -4.68 2.55 -42.59
CA ASP A 85 -5.19 1.69 -41.50
C ASP A 85 -4.13 1.52 -40.39
N GLU A 86 -2.84 1.42 -40.76
CA GLU A 86 -1.72 1.34 -39.80
C GLU A 86 -1.51 2.65 -39.02
N ALA A 87 -1.52 3.80 -39.70
CA ALA A 87 -1.34 5.11 -39.08
C ALA A 87 -2.45 5.44 -38.08
N LYS A 88 -3.68 5.01 -38.37
CA LYS A 88 -4.82 5.13 -37.46
C LYS A 88 -4.59 4.33 -36.17
N VAL A 89 -4.06 3.12 -36.30
CA VAL A 89 -3.72 2.26 -35.15
C VAL A 89 -2.55 2.85 -34.36
N GLU A 90 -1.50 3.34 -35.02
CA GLU A 90 -0.40 4.04 -34.36
C GLU A 90 -0.89 5.25 -33.54
N PHE A 91 -1.81 6.05 -34.10
CA PHE A 91 -2.41 7.17 -33.39
C PHE A 91 -3.23 6.72 -32.17
N LEU A 92 -4.06 5.69 -32.30
CA LEU A 92 -4.84 5.14 -31.18
C LEU A 92 -3.93 4.64 -30.04
N LEU A 93 -2.80 4.00 -30.38
CA LEU A 93 -1.82 3.54 -29.37
C LEU A 93 -1.08 4.69 -28.69
N GLU A 94 -0.71 5.73 -29.44
CA GLU A 94 -0.14 6.95 -28.87
C GLU A 94 -1.13 7.66 -27.94
N ARG A 95 -2.40 7.79 -28.35
CA ARG A 95 -3.45 8.39 -27.53
C ARG A 95 -3.69 7.58 -26.26
N ALA A 96 -3.80 6.26 -26.36
CA ALA A 96 -3.94 5.38 -25.20
C ALA A 96 -2.75 5.51 -24.23
N SER A 97 -1.52 5.66 -24.75
CA SER A 97 -0.32 5.86 -23.91
C SER A 97 -0.34 7.21 -23.18
N ILE A 98 -0.78 8.29 -23.86
CA ILE A 98 -0.93 9.62 -23.26
C ILE A 98 -2.04 9.62 -22.20
N GLU A 99 -3.18 9.00 -22.50
CA GLU A 99 -4.30 8.90 -21.56
C GLU A 99 -3.92 8.07 -20.33
N THR A 100 -3.17 6.98 -20.50
CA THR A 100 -2.62 6.17 -19.39
C THR A 100 -1.66 7.00 -18.53
N PHE A 101 -0.83 7.86 -19.14
CA PHE A 101 0.08 8.75 -18.41
C PHE A 101 -0.68 9.72 -17.48
N TYR A 102 -1.80 10.29 -17.93
CA TYR A 102 -2.65 11.19 -17.12
C TYR A 102 -3.70 10.47 -16.25
N GLY A 103 -3.62 9.14 -16.09
CA GLY A 103 -4.55 8.36 -15.25
C GLY A 103 -5.97 8.22 -15.82
N LEU A 104 -6.16 8.40 -17.13
CA LEU A 104 -7.43 8.24 -17.84
C LEU A 104 -7.61 6.83 -18.41
N ASP A 105 -7.31 5.78 -17.62
CA ASP A 105 -7.23 4.39 -18.10
C ASP A 105 -8.51 3.85 -18.76
N LYS A 106 -9.69 4.38 -18.38
CA LYS A 106 -10.97 3.97 -18.98
C LYS A 106 -11.06 4.37 -20.46
N LYS A 107 -10.57 5.56 -20.81
CA LYS A 107 -10.53 6.03 -22.20
C LYS A 107 -9.47 5.25 -22.98
N ALA A 108 -8.29 5.08 -22.37
CA ALA A 108 -7.20 4.32 -22.97
C ALA A 108 -7.63 2.90 -23.34
N ARG A 109 -8.44 2.24 -22.50
CA ARG A 109 -8.96 0.90 -22.80
C ARG A 109 -9.90 0.86 -24.01
N VAL A 110 -10.76 1.87 -24.18
CA VAL A 110 -11.63 1.99 -25.35
C VAL A 110 -10.78 2.14 -26.63
N ASP A 111 -9.71 2.91 -26.56
CA ASP A 111 -8.78 3.10 -27.67
C ASP A 111 -8.02 1.83 -28.03
N LEU A 112 -7.58 1.06 -27.03
CA LEU A 112 -6.92 -0.23 -27.23
C LEU A 112 -7.86 -1.26 -27.86
N ASP A 113 -9.11 -1.33 -27.41
CA ASP A 113 -10.13 -2.20 -27.99
C ASP A 113 -10.42 -1.80 -29.46
N GLN A 114 -10.47 -0.50 -29.74
CA GLN A 114 -10.61 0.00 -31.11
C GLN A 114 -9.38 -0.33 -31.98
N ALA A 115 -8.16 -0.15 -31.46
CA ALA A 115 -6.93 -0.50 -32.16
C ALA A 115 -6.86 -1.99 -32.50
N ALA A 116 -7.25 -2.85 -31.57
CA ALA A 116 -7.32 -4.30 -31.78
C ALA A 116 -8.35 -4.67 -32.85
N ALA A 117 -9.52 -4.02 -32.85
CA ALA A 117 -10.56 -4.26 -33.85
C ALA A 117 -10.12 -3.86 -35.26
N GLU A 118 -9.44 -2.72 -35.42
CA GLU A 118 -8.96 -2.22 -36.72
C GLU A 118 -7.82 -3.09 -37.30
N GLN A 119 -6.93 -3.63 -36.45
CA GLN A 119 -5.90 -4.59 -36.86
C GLN A 119 -6.45 -6.02 -37.07
N GLY A 120 -7.68 -6.31 -36.64
CA GLY A 120 -8.22 -7.67 -36.60
C GLY A 120 -7.45 -8.59 -35.63
N PHE A 121 -6.85 -8.01 -34.60
CA PHE A 121 -6.06 -8.73 -33.60
C PHE A 121 -7.00 -9.47 -32.62
N GLN A 122 -6.82 -10.78 -32.51
CA GLN A 122 -7.61 -11.62 -31.61
C GLN A 122 -6.75 -12.12 -30.47
N PHE A 123 -7.16 -11.85 -29.23
CA PHE A 123 -6.51 -12.37 -28.04
C PHE A 123 -7.52 -12.72 -26.96
N ALA A 124 -7.15 -13.67 -26.10
CA ALA A 124 -7.96 -14.06 -24.93
C ALA A 124 -7.06 -14.55 -23.79
N LEU A 125 -7.39 -14.14 -22.56
CA LEU A 125 -6.79 -14.66 -21.33
C LEU A 125 -7.53 -15.92 -20.90
N THR A 126 -6.83 -17.05 -20.81
CA THR A 126 -7.44 -18.38 -20.54
C THR A 126 -6.64 -19.16 -19.51
N GLY A 127 -7.29 -20.07 -18.79
CA GLY A 127 -6.64 -21.00 -17.86
C GLY A 127 -6.34 -22.35 -18.53
N ILE A 128 -5.07 -22.76 -18.57
CA ILE A 128 -4.62 -24.02 -19.19
C ILE A 128 -3.82 -24.83 -18.16
N LEU A 129 -4.05 -26.14 -18.11
CA LEU A 129 -3.34 -27.03 -17.20
C LEU A 129 -1.84 -27.11 -17.55
N GLY A 130 -0.99 -26.77 -16.60
CA GLY A 130 0.46 -26.83 -16.75
C GLY A 130 1.20 -27.00 -15.43
N ARG A 131 2.53 -27.15 -15.53
CA ARG A 131 3.44 -27.26 -14.38
C ARG A 131 4.39 -26.07 -14.36
N ARG A 132 4.67 -25.58 -13.15
CA ARG A 132 5.66 -24.51 -12.92
C ARG A 132 6.93 -25.02 -12.24
N THR A 133 6.90 -26.22 -11.66
CA THR A 133 8.05 -26.81 -10.96
C THR A 133 8.43 -28.15 -11.56
N LYS A 134 9.73 -28.46 -11.52
CA LYS A 134 10.32 -29.71 -12.03
C LYS A 134 9.77 -30.95 -11.32
N PHE A 135 9.38 -30.82 -10.05
CA PHE A 135 8.92 -31.92 -9.19
C PHE A 135 7.40 -32.02 -9.04
N GLN A 136 6.63 -31.21 -9.77
CA GLN A 136 5.17 -31.21 -9.71
C GLN A 136 4.60 -32.52 -10.30
N GLN A 137 3.75 -33.22 -9.55
CA GLN A 137 3.09 -34.45 -10.02
C GLN A 137 1.75 -34.19 -10.73
N HIS A 138 0.99 -33.20 -10.26
CA HIS A 138 -0.34 -32.85 -10.79
C HIS A 138 -0.32 -31.52 -11.52
N ASP A 139 -0.99 -31.43 -12.66
CA ASP A 139 -1.11 -30.19 -13.42
C ASP A 139 -2.11 -29.26 -12.74
N VAL A 140 -1.77 -27.97 -12.69
CA VAL A 140 -2.60 -26.92 -12.10
C VAL A 140 -2.91 -25.90 -13.18
N SER A 141 -4.11 -25.31 -13.13
CA SER A 141 -4.50 -24.26 -14.09
C SER A 141 -3.53 -23.08 -13.99
N GLN A 142 -2.97 -22.68 -15.14
CA GLN A 142 -2.09 -21.53 -15.32
C GLN A 142 -2.75 -20.54 -16.28
N LEU A 143 -2.63 -19.24 -15.99
CA LEU A 143 -3.12 -18.20 -16.88
C LEU A 143 -2.18 -18.06 -18.09
N VAL A 144 -2.78 -18.07 -19.29
CA VAL A 144 -2.09 -17.96 -20.58
C VAL A 144 -2.88 -17.02 -21.48
N VAL A 145 -2.16 -16.12 -22.16
CA VAL A 145 -2.74 -15.31 -23.22
C VAL A 145 -2.55 -16.06 -24.54
N LEU A 146 -3.67 -16.43 -25.16
CA LEU A 146 -3.71 -16.91 -26.54
C LEU A 146 -3.92 -15.72 -27.46
N ALA A 147 -3.01 -15.50 -28.41
CA ALA A 147 -3.05 -14.32 -29.29
C ALA A 147 -2.66 -14.66 -30.73
N ARG A 148 -3.39 -14.08 -31.68
CA ARG A 148 -3.21 -14.25 -33.13
C ARG A 148 -3.40 -12.94 -33.89
N SER A 149 -2.37 -12.54 -34.64
CA SER A 149 -2.40 -11.43 -35.60
C SER A 149 -3.15 -11.79 -36.89
N ALA A 150 -3.80 -10.81 -37.53
CA ALA A 150 -4.63 -11.02 -38.72
C ALA A 150 -3.85 -11.53 -39.95
N GLN A 151 -2.61 -11.06 -40.18
CA GLN A 151 -1.85 -11.40 -41.39
C GLN A 151 -1.28 -12.83 -41.40
N ASN A 152 -1.30 -13.54 -40.26
CA ASN A 152 -0.84 -14.94 -40.19
C ASN A 152 -1.83 -15.95 -40.80
N THR A 153 -2.93 -15.51 -41.43
CA THR A 153 -3.90 -16.41 -42.09
C THR A 153 -3.44 -16.98 -43.42
N GLU A 154 -2.49 -16.35 -44.12
CA GLU A 154 -2.02 -16.86 -45.43
C GLU A 154 -0.84 -17.85 -45.32
N ASP A 155 0.06 -17.67 -44.34
CA ASP A 155 1.21 -18.58 -44.14
C ASP A 155 0.82 -19.93 -43.48
N ALA A 156 -0.38 -20.03 -42.92
CA ALA A 156 -0.85 -21.25 -42.23
C ALA A 156 -1.24 -22.41 -43.17
N LYS A 157 -1.27 -22.22 -44.50
CA LYS A 157 -1.59 -23.28 -45.47
C LYS A 157 -0.39 -23.88 -46.22
N GLY A 158 0.84 -23.52 -45.85
CA GLY A 158 1.97 -23.84 -46.74
C GLY A 158 3.34 -24.01 -46.13
N VAL A 159 3.53 -24.32 -44.83
CA VAL A 159 4.86 -24.76 -44.35
C VAL A 159 4.72 -25.91 -43.36
N LYS A 160 4.91 -27.14 -43.87
CA LYS A 160 5.42 -28.23 -43.04
C LYS A 160 6.76 -27.75 -42.48
N SER A 161 6.88 -27.77 -41.16
CA SER A 161 8.11 -27.75 -40.37
C SER A 161 9.33 -28.16 -41.21
N SER A 162 9.91 -27.17 -41.86
CA SER A 162 11.22 -27.24 -42.46
C SER A 162 12.00 -26.29 -41.61
N GLU A 163 13.07 -26.80 -41.01
CA GLU A 163 14.08 -26.05 -40.30
C GLU A 163 14.49 -24.84 -41.14
N VAL A 164 13.79 -23.72 -40.98
CA VAL A 164 14.31 -22.43 -41.39
C VAL A 164 15.28 -22.08 -40.27
N GLN A 165 16.51 -22.55 -40.46
CA GLN A 165 17.69 -21.81 -40.04
C GLN A 165 17.52 -20.38 -40.55
N THR A 166 16.87 -19.53 -39.75
CA THR A 166 17.00 -18.10 -39.88
C THR A 166 18.40 -17.77 -39.39
N GLY A 167 19.37 -17.85 -40.31
CA GLY A 167 20.73 -17.33 -40.15
C GLY A 167 20.76 -15.79 -40.12
N GLY A 168 19.87 -15.18 -39.32
CA GLY A 168 20.00 -13.82 -38.84
C GLY A 168 20.09 -13.93 -37.33
N ALA A 169 21.27 -13.64 -36.77
CA ALA A 169 21.51 -13.70 -35.34
C ALA A 169 20.36 -13.06 -34.56
N ASN A 170 19.93 -13.71 -33.47
CA ASN A 170 19.01 -13.15 -32.48
C ASN A 170 19.63 -11.87 -31.88
N SER A 171 19.52 -10.75 -32.60
CA SER A 171 20.00 -9.42 -32.19
C SER A 171 18.98 -8.74 -31.27
N GLY A 172 18.40 -9.52 -30.36
CA GLY A 172 17.50 -9.02 -29.32
C GLY A 172 18.25 -8.87 -27.99
N PRO A 173 17.81 -7.98 -27.09
CA PRO A 173 18.45 -7.82 -25.80
C PRO A 173 18.42 -9.14 -25.02
N LYS A 174 19.45 -9.38 -24.22
CA LYS A 174 19.65 -10.65 -23.53
C LYS A 174 18.48 -10.98 -22.60
N ASN A 175 17.84 -12.12 -22.84
CA ASN A 175 16.90 -12.74 -21.93
C ASN A 175 17.67 -13.50 -20.84
N VAL A 176 17.45 -13.16 -19.58
CA VAL A 176 18.11 -13.79 -18.43
C VAL A 176 17.31 -15.00 -17.98
N ASP A 177 17.96 -16.16 -17.96
CA ASP A 177 17.36 -17.41 -17.48
C ASP A 177 17.20 -17.40 -15.95
N LEU A 178 16.16 -18.06 -15.45
CA LEU A 178 15.82 -18.16 -14.02
C LEU A 178 16.83 -19.01 -13.25
N ASN A 179 17.36 -20.07 -13.87
CA ASN A 179 18.35 -20.99 -13.30
C ASN A 179 17.99 -21.49 -11.88
N ASP A 180 16.70 -21.69 -11.59
CA ASP A 180 16.22 -22.19 -10.29
C ASP A 180 16.17 -23.72 -10.29
N ASP A 181 16.63 -24.34 -9.20
CA ASP A 181 16.69 -25.80 -9.05
C ASP A 181 15.31 -26.48 -9.02
N THR A 182 14.26 -25.72 -8.70
CA THR A 182 12.91 -26.23 -8.48
C THR A 182 11.90 -25.74 -9.50
N LEU A 183 12.00 -24.49 -9.95
CA LEU A 183 11.12 -23.88 -10.93
C LEU A 183 11.56 -24.22 -12.36
N LEU A 184 10.59 -24.24 -13.28
CA LEU A 184 10.83 -24.31 -14.71
C LEU A 184 11.05 -22.90 -15.27
N GLU A 185 11.85 -22.80 -16.33
CA GLU A 185 12.09 -21.53 -17.05
C GLU A 185 10.81 -20.98 -17.68
N SER A 186 10.04 -21.87 -18.29
CA SER A 186 8.72 -21.64 -18.86
C SER A 186 7.72 -22.68 -18.35
N ILE A 187 6.44 -22.37 -18.43
CA ILE A 187 5.38 -23.27 -17.99
C ILE A 187 5.31 -24.44 -18.98
N SER A 188 5.41 -25.68 -18.50
CA SER A 188 5.18 -26.84 -19.35
C SER A 188 3.69 -27.17 -19.40
N PHE A 189 3.05 -26.99 -20.55
CA PHE A 189 1.64 -27.32 -20.77
C PHE A 189 1.44 -28.79 -21.14
N THR A 190 0.27 -29.34 -20.83
CA THR A 190 -0.08 -30.70 -21.28
C THR A 190 -0.63 -30.68 -22.70
N GLU A 191 -0.17 -31.61 -23.54
CA GLU A 191 -0.42 -31.69 -25.01
C GLU A 191 -1.90 -31.87 -25.41
N LYS A 192 -2.83 -31.97 -24.46
CA LYS A 192 -4.26 -32.05 -24.72
C LYS A 192 -4.99 -31.11 -23.76
N PRO A 193 -5.70 -30.07 -24.25
CA PRO A 193 -6.55 -29.25 -23.41
C PRO A 193 -7.80 -30.05 -23.00
N THR A 194 -7.66 -30.98 -22.06
CA THR A 194 -8.75 -31.46 -21.22
C THR A 194 -9.10 -30.35 -20.24
N LEU A 195 -9.84 -29.37 -20.74
CA LEU A 195 -10.41 -28.29 -19.95
C LEU A 195 -11.49 -28.87 -19.04
N ASN A 196 -11.14 -29.04 -17.77
CA ASN A 196 -12.10 -29.11 -16.68
C ASN A 196 -11.81 -27.93 -15.73
N LEU A 197 -12.87 -27.15 -15.48
CA LEU A 197 -13.10 -26.18 -14.40
C LEU A 197 -12.77 -24.68 -14.66
N ASP A 198 -13.87 -23.93 -14.88
CA ASP A 198 -14.26 -22.64 -14.28
C ASP A 198 -13.34 -21.40 -14.33
N VAL A 199 -12.77 -21.11 -15.51
CA VAL A 199 -12.54 -19.72 -15.95
C VAL A 199 -12.89 -19.63 -17.44
N GLN A 200 -14.10 -19.13 -17.72
CA GLN A 200 -14.70 -18.91 -19.05
C GLN A 200 -14.72 -20.14 -19.98
N THR A 201 -15.95 -20.62 -20.20
CA THR A 201 -16.31 -21.77 -21.03
C THR A 201 -15.63 -21.74 -22.41
N LYS A 202 -15.23 -22.92 -22.92
CA LYS A 202 -14.83 -23.17 -24.32
C LYS A 202 -15.80 -22.62 -25.38
N GLU A 203 -16.98 -22.18 -24.97
CA GLU A 203 -18.03 -21.60 -25.81
C GLU A 203 -17.82 -20.10 -26.10
N SER A 204 -16.92 -19.39 -25.41
CA SER A 204 -16.65 -17.96 -25.66
C SER A 204 -15.35 -17.66 -26.42
N LEU A 205 -14.49 -18.66 -26.64
CA LEU A 205 -13.23 -18.46 -27.35
C LEU A 205 -13.47 -18.50 -28.87
N PRO A 206 -12.98 -17.50 -29.62
CA PRO A 206 -12.97 -17.56 -31.08
C PRO A 206 -12.33 -18.89 -31.55
N PRO A 207 -12.91 -19.56 -32.55
CA PRO A 207 -12.40 -20.86 -33.03
C PRO A 207 -10.93 -20.76 -33.49
N ALA A 208 -10.52 -19.60 -34.00
CA ALA A 208 -9.15 -19.31 -34.41
C ALA A 208 -8.13 -19.33 -33.26
N LEU A 209 -8.55 -19.15 -32.01
CA LEU A 209 -7.70 -19.19 -30.81
C LEU A 209 -7.74 -20.57 -30.13
N ALA A 210 -8.87 -21.27 -30.20
CA ALA A 210 -9.03 -22.59 -29.57
C ALA A 210 -8.15 -23.69 -30.20
N GLU A 211 -7.73 -23.50 -31.46
CA GLU A 211 -6.85 -24.42 -32.20
C GLU A 211 -5.35 -24.17 -31.94
N LEU A 212 -4.98 -23.09 -31.25
CA LEU A 212 -3.58 -22.74 -31.02
C LEU A 212 -2.95 -23.64 -29.94
N ASP A 213 -1.72 -24.08 -30.19
CA ASP A 213 -0.89 -24.71 -29.17
C ASP A 213 -0.37 -23.62 -28.21
N PRO A 214 -0.68 -23.70 -26.90
CA PRO A 214 -0.19 -22.75 -25.91
C PRO A 214 1.33 -22.67 -25.84
N SER A 215 2.05 -23.77 -26.12
CA SER A 215 3.51 -23.84 -26.00
C SER A 215 4.23 -23.27 -27.22
N ASN A 216 3.55 -23.18 -28.37
CA ASN A 216 4.15 -22.79 -29.64
C ASN A 216 3.19 -21.92 -30.46
N GLN A 217 2.97 -20.70 -29.96
CA GLN A 217 2.11 -19.72 -30.61
C GLN A 217 2.85 -18.95 -31.73
N PRO A 218 2.14 -18.49 -32.78
CA PRO A 218 2.76 -17.76 -33.87
C PRO A 218 3.34 -16.41 -33.43
N LYS A 219 4.36 -15.92 -34.15
CA LYS A 219 4.96 -14.61 -33.91
C LYS A 219 3.92 -13.49 -34.14
N LEU A 220 3.90 -12.53 -33.22
CA LEU A 220 2.99 -11.38 -33.26
C LEU A 220 3.61 -10.21 -34.04
N LEU A 221 2.72 -9.39 -34.62
CA LEU A 221 3.10 -8.10 -35.18
C LEU A 221 3.51 -7.13 -34.06
N PRO A 222 4.35 -6.11 -34.34
CA PRO A 222 4.81 -5.17 -33.32
C PRO A 222 3.65 -4.42 -32.67
N LEU A 223 2.72 -3.89 -33.47
CA LEU A 223 1.56 -3.12 -32.97
C LEU A 223 0.65 -3.97 -32.07
N ASP A 224 0.40 -5.22 -32.44
CA ASP A 224 -0.37 -6.18 -31.62
C ASP A 224 0.31 -6.47 -30.28
N SER A 225 1.64 -6.58 -30.30
CA SER A 225 2.43 -6.76 -29.08
C SER A 225 2.35 -5.52 -28.18
N ILE A 226 2.35 -4.31 -28.75
CA ILE A 226 2.17 -3.06 -28.02
C ILE A 226 0.79 -3.00 -27.37
N ILE A 227 -0.27 -3.45 -28.07
CA ILE A 227 -1.63 -3.55 -27.50
C ILE A 227 -1.61 -4.42 -26.24
N LEU A 228 -0.99 -5.61 -26.28
CA LEU A 228 -0.90 -6.50 -25.11
C LEU A 228 -0.15 -5.86 -23.94
N LEU A 229 0.96 -5.17 -24.21
CA LEU A 229 1.75 -4.49 -23.16
C LEU A 229 0.99 -3.29 -22.57
N ALA A 230 0.28 -2.52 -23.40
CA ALA A 230 -0.53 -1.40 -22.95
C ALA A 230 -1.73 -1.86 -22.12
N LEU A 231 -2.36 -2.97 -22.49
CA LEU A 231 -3.43 -3.60 -21.69
C LEU A 231 -2.91 -4.06 -20.33
N ALA A 232 -1.71 -4.67 -20.28
CA ALA A 232 -1.08 -5.03 -19.02
C ALA A 232 -0.87 -3.81 -18.12
N SER A 233 -0.41 -2.68 -18.69
CA SER A 233 -0.22 -1.42 -17.96
C SER A 233 -1.56 -0.85 -17.44
N SER A 234 -2.61 -0.86 -18.26
CA SER A 234 -3.95 -0.40 -17.85
C SER A 234 -4.54 -1.24 -16.71
N ILE A 235 -4.36 -2.57 -16.75
CA ILE A 235 -4.79 -3.47 -15.67
C ILE A 235 -4.03 -3.16 -14.38
N THR A 236 -2.71 -2.93 -14.45
CA THR A 236 -1.91 -2.59 -13.27
C THR A 236 -2.29 -1.24 -12.64
N ASN A 237 -2.72 -0.27 -13.45
CA ASN A 237 -3.09 1.06 -12.96
C ASN A 237 -4.49 1.08 -12.33
N THR A 238 -5.42 0.29 -12.87
CA THR A 238 -6.83 0.29 -12.44
C THR A 238 -7.11 -0.69 -11.29
N SER A 239 -6.26 -1.70 -11.11
CA SER A 239 -6.44 -2.74 -10.10
C SER A 239 -5.55 -2.49 -8.88
N PRO A 240 -5.97 -2.92 -7.67
CA PRO A 240 -5.13 -2.81 -6.48
C PRO A 240 -3.79 -3.53 -6.66
N ALA A 241 -2.70 -2.95 -6.12
CA ALA A 241 -1.35 -3.51 -6.20
C ALA A 241 -1.16 -4.77 -5.32
N ASN A 242 -1.86 -5.85 -5.65
CA ASN A 242 -1.82 -7.14 -4.96
C ASN A 242 -1.11 -8.22 -5.81
N GLY A 243 -0.92 -9.41 -5.23
CA GLY A 243 -0.30 -10.53 -5.94
C GLY A 243 -1.13 -11.06 -7.11
N LEU A 244 -2.46 -10.94 -7.06
CA LEU A 244 -3.38 -11.48 -8.08
C LEU A 244 -3.30 -10.69 -9.39
N THR A 245 -3.31 -9.35 -9.32
CA THR A 245 -3.16 -8.48 -10.49
C THR A 245 -1.84 -8.76 -11.22
N ARG A 246 -0.77 -9.06 -10.48
CA ARG A 246 0.53 -9.41 -11.09
C ARG A 246 0.54 -10.78 -11.76
N GLU A 247 -0.23 -11.74 -11.24
CA GLU A 247 -0.43 -13.05 -11.90
C GLU A 247 -1.30 -12.92 -13.15
N GLU A 248 -2.23 -11.96 -13.18
CA GLU A 248 -3.07 -11.66 -14.34
C GLU A 248 -2.29 -10.95 -15.46
N THR A 249 -1.37 -10.04 -15.13
CA THR A 249 -0.64 -9.22 -16.11
C THR A 249 0.62 -9.89 -16.65
N LEU A 250 1.28 -10.77 -15.87
CA LEU A 250 2.48 -11.48 -16.30
C LEU A 250 2.29 -12.27 -17.62
N PRO A 251 1.18 -13.01 -17.85
CA PRO A 251 0.93 -13.71 -19.12
C PRO A 251 0.98 -12.82 -20.37
N TYR A 252 0.60 -11.55 -20.28
CA TYR A 252 0.66 -10.61 -21.41
C TYR A 252 2.11 -10.33 -21.82
N ALA A 253 2.99 -10.04 -20.85
CA ALA A 253 4.40 -9.83 -21.10
C ALA A 253 5.09 -11.12 -21.58
N THR A 254 4.79 -12.25 -20.95
CA THR A 254 5.32 -13.56 -21.36
C THR A 254 4.92 -13.88 -22.81
N ARG A 255 3.68 -13.61 -23.21
CA ARG A 255 3.22 -13.86 -24.59
C ARG A 255 3.97 -13.04 -25.65
N VAL A 256 4.38 -11.81 -25.33
CA VAL A 256 5.17 -10.96 -26.24
C VAL A 256 6.61 -11.46 -26.37
N LEU A 257 7.13 -12.10 -25.33
CA LEU A 257 8.47 -12.69 -25.30
C LEU A 257 8.52 -14.07 -25.95
N GLU A 258 7.48 -14.90 -25.75
CA GLU A 258 7.32 -16.22 -26.36
C GLU A 258 7.03 -16.10 -27.87
N GLY A 259 7.86 -16.75 -28.69
CA GLY A 259 7.85 -16.61 -30.16
C GLY A 259 8.70 -15.46 -30.70
N GLY A 260 9.28 -14.64 -29.81
CA GLY A 260 10.14 -13.50 -30.12
C GLY A 260 9.37 -12.35 -30.78
N SER A 261 9.38 -11.16 -30.19
CA SER A 261 8.75 -10.01 -30.84
C SER A 261 9.48 -9.65 -32.16
N SER A 262 8.77 -9.00 -33.07
CA SER A 262 9.32 -8.60 -34.38
C SER A 262 10.21 -7.37 -34.32
N ASN A 263 10.25 -6.65 -33.20
CA ASN A 263 11.01 -5.41 -33.07
C ASN A 263 11.77 -5.36 -31.74
N TRP A 264 13.02 -4.90 -31.79
CA TRP A 264 13.89 -4.79 -30.63
C TRP A 264 13.30 -3.99 -29.44
N GLN A 265 12.68 -2.83 -29.69
CA GLN A 265 12.17 -1.96 -28.62
C GLN A 265 10.94 -2.55 -27.94
N VAL A 266 10.05 -3.19 -28.72
CA VAL A 266 8.89 -3.92 -28.21
C VAL A 266 9.33 -5.08 -27.32
N TYR A 267 10.35 -5.82 -27.74
CA TYR A 267 10.92 -6.91 -26.94
C TYR A 267 11.51 -6.40 -25.62
N THR A 268 12.28 -5.31 -25.68
CA THR A 268 12.86 -4.64 -24.50
C THR A 268 11.78 -4.22 -23.51
N GLN A 269 10.68 -3.64 -24.00
CA GLN A 269 9.54 -3.28 -23.16
C GLN A 269 8.88 -4.52 -22.53
N GLY A 270 8.74 -5.62 -23.28
CA GLY A 270 8.25 -6.89 -22.73
C GLY A 270 9.12 -7.42 -21.59
N LEU A 271 10.45 -7.36 -21.74
CA LEU A 271 11.39 -7.75 -20.68
C LEU A 271 11.26 -6.85 -19.45
N LEU A 272 11.06 -5.55 -19.65
CA LEU A 272 10.86 -4.57 -18.58
C LEU A 272 9.55 -4.81 -17.81
N VAL A 273 8.44 -5.07 -18.50
CA VAL A 273 7.16 -5.38 -17.83
C VAL A 273 7.30 -6.68 -17.04
N ARG A 274 7.95 -7.71 -17.60
CA ARG A 274 8.19 -8.97 -16.89
C ARG A 274 9.07 -8.79 -15.66
N SER A 275 10.19 -8.07 -15.77
CA SER A 275 11.11 -7.83 -14.65
C SER A 275 10.42 -7.09 -13.50
N ARG A 276 9.55 -6.12 -13.81
CA ARG A 276 8.71 -5.42 -12.84
C ARG A 276 7.76 -6.36 -12.09
N MET A 277 7.12 -7.30 -12.78
CA MET A 277 6.20 -8.25 -12.14
C MET A 277 6.92 -9.29 -11.29
N GLU A 278 8.09 -9.76 -11.73
CA GLU A 278 8.88 -10.77 -11.05
C GLU A 278 9.65 -10.24 -9.84
N GLY A 279 9.97 -8.95 -9.84
CA GLY A 279 10.67 -8.26 -8.76
C GLY A 279 9.97 -8.25 -7.39
N TYR A 280 8.79 -8.86 -7.27
CA TYR A 280 8.04 -8.96 -6.01
C TYR A 280 7.97 -10.38 -5.43
N ARG A 281 8.34 -11.43 -6.18
CA ARG A 281 8.33 -12.80 -5.64
C ARG A 281 9.72 -13.18 -5.22
N SER A 282 9.85 -13.71 -4.01
CA SER A 282 11.15 -14.10 -3.43
C SER A 282 11.99 -15.01 -4.32
N ARG A 283 11.38 -15.91 -5.10
CA ARG A 283 12.10 -16.85 -5.99
C ARG A 283 12.43 -16.30 -7.37
N THR A 284 11.77 -15.22 -7.83
CA THR A 284 12.01 -14.62 -9.15
C THR A 284 12.62 -13.23 -9.06
N ILE A 285 12.82 -12.70 -7.84
CA ILE A 285 13.32 -11.35 -7.61
C ILE A 285 14.73 -11.15 -8.16
N GLU A 286 15.59 -12.17 -8.05
CA GLU A 286 16.95 -12.13 -8.57
C GLU A 286 16.96 -12.07 -10.11
N ARG A 287 16.16 -12.93 -10.78
CA ARG A 287 15.99 -12.87 -12.23
C ARG A 287 15.43 -11.51 -12.66
N GLY A 288 14.39 -11.02 -11.98
CA GLY A 288 13.78 -9.73 -12.29
C GLY A 288 14.79 -8.58 -12.19
N LEU A 289 15.59 -8.54 -11.12
CA LEU A 289 16.64 -7.54 -10.96
C LEU A 289 17.72 -7.64 -12.04
N LEU A 290 18.27 -8.83 -12.28
CA LEU A 290 19.33 -9.04 -13.26
C LEU A 290 18.85 -8.75 -14.69
N GLN A 291 17.59 -9.06 -14.99
CA GLN A 291 16.96 -8.70 -16.26
C GLN A 291 16.82 -7.18 -16.41
N LEU A 292 16.39 -6.49 -15.36
CA LEU A 292 16.31 -5.02 -15.36
C LEU A 292 17.71 -4.40 -15.54
N GLN A 293 18.72 -4.93 -14.86
CA GLN A 293 20.11 -4.50 -15.00
C GLN A 293 20.61 -4.70 -16.43
N ALA A 294 20.34 -5.87 -17.05
CA ALA A 294 20.72 -6.13 -18.44
C ALA A 294 20.06 -5.13 -19.42
N VAL A 295 18.79 -4.78 -19.21
CA VAL A 295 18.09 -3.78 -20.02
C VAL A 295 18.72 -2.39 -19.84
N VAL A 296 19.02 -1.99 -18.60
CA VAL A 296 19.65 -0.69 -18.29
C VAL A 296 21.04 -0.61 -18.91
N ASP A 297 21.88 -1.62 -18.72
CA ASP A 297 23.24 -1.66 -19.25
C ASP A 297 23.24 -1.55 -20.79
N GLN A 298 22.26 -2.18 -21.45
CA GLN A 298 22.08 -2.09 -22.89
C GLN A 298 21.67 -0.68 -23.34
N VAL A 299 20.70 -0.05 -22.66
CA VAL A 299 20.28 1.33 -22.96
C VAL A 299 21.42 2.31 -22.73
N ILE A 300 22.24 2.10 -21.70
CA ILE A 300 23.45 2.90 -21.46
C ILE A 300 24.43 2.72 -22.63
N ALA A 301 24.77 1.49 -23.00
CA ALA A 301 25.70 1.20 -24.10
C ALA A 301 25.23 1.83 -25.43
N ASP A 302 23.93 1.80 -25.69
CA ASP A 302 23.29 2.34 -26.89
C ASP A 302 23.23 3.87 -26.95
N THR A 303 23.29 4.56 -25.80
CA THR A 303 23.09 6.01 -25.69
C THR A 303 24.36 6.77 -25.33
N THR A 304 25.39 6.10 -24.82
CA THR A 304 26.72 6.71 -24.64
C THR A 304 27.50 6.64 -25.93
N GLU A 305 27.85 7.79 -26.52
CA GLU A 305 28.84 7.85 -27.60
C GLU A 305 30.18 7.32 -27.07
N THR A 306 30.78 6.34 -27.74
CA THR A 306 32.19 6.01 -27.52
C THR A 306 33.03 7.22 -27.95
N PRO A 307 33.78 7.89 -27.05
CA PRO A 307 34.69 8.93 -27.49
C PRO A 307 35.75 8.32 -28.43
N ALA A 308 36.10 9.03 -29.49
CA ALA A 308 37.16 8.62 -30.41
C ALA A 308 38.55 8.54 -29.75
N ASP A 309 38.71 9.17 -28.58
CA ASP A 309 39.89 9.05 -27.73
C ASP A 309 39.59 8.09 -26.57
N GLY A 310 40.38 7.03 -26.44
CA GLY A 310 40.18 5.90 -25.53
C GLY A 310 40.24 6.17 -24.02
N ASN A 311 39.85 7.36 -23.54
CA ASN A 311 39.59 7.64 -22.13
C ASN A 311 38.09 7.55 -21.85
N ALA A 312 37.61 6.33 -21.59
CA ALA A 312 36.26 6.07 -21.14
C ALA A 312 36.17 6.23 -19.61
N ASP A 313 36.02 7.46 -19.12
CA ASP A 313 35.76 7.72 -17.68
C ASP A 313 34.29 7.51 -17.26
N VAL A 314 33.39 7.16 -18.20
CA VAL A 314 32.03 6.71 -17.87
C VAL A 314 32.02 5.19 -17.71
N THR A 315 32.74 4.70 -16.70
CA THR A 315 32.72 3.26 -16.36
C THR A 315 31.49 2.96 -15.52
N ALA A 316 30.41 2.49 -16.14
CA ALA A 316 29.33 1.83 -15.41
C ALA A 316 29.92 0.61 -14.68
N THR A 317 29.93 0.64 -13.34
CA THR A 317 30.39 -0.43 -12.47
C THR A 317 29.35 -1.56 -12.42
N SER A 318 29.06 -2.18 -13.57
CA SER A 318 28.16 -3.33 -13.63
C SER A 318 28.91 -4.64 -13.40
N PHE A 319 28.35 -5.52 -12.57
CA PHE A 319 28.82 -6.89 -12.38
C PHE A 319 28.59 -7.77 -13.62
N LEU A 320 27.66 -7.38 -14.50
CA LEU A 320 27.38 -8.07 -15.75
C LEU A 320 28.34 -7.59 -16.85
N ARG A 321 28.65 -8.46 -17.82
CA ARG A 321 29.43 -8.07 -19.00
C ARG A 321 28.71 -6.91 -19.69
N LYS A 322 29.46 -5.85 -20.03
CA LYS A 322 28.99 -4.72 -20.84
C LYS A 322 28.31 -5.27 -22.10
N GLY A 323 27.10 -4.81 -22.41
CA GLY A 323 26.45 -5.14 -23.69
C GLY A 323 27.40 -4.78 -24.83
N GLU A 324 27.76 -5.75 -25.66
CA GLU A 324 28.60 -5.51 -26.83
C GLU A 324 27.73 -4.82 -27.91
N SER A 325 28.34 -3.98 -28.76
CA SER A 325 27.61 -3.32 -29.86
C SER A 325 27.01 -4.32 -30.86
N GLU A 326 27.41 -5.60 -30.80
CA GLU A 326 26.88 -6.71 -31.59
C GLU A 326 25.50 -7.18 -31.12
N ASP A 327 25.09 -6.87 -29.88
CA ASP A 327 23.79 -7.22 -29.29
C ASP A 327 22.71 -6.13 -29.50
N SER A 328 23.07 -5.01 -30.16
CA SER A 328 22.19 -3.86 -30.39
C SER A 328 21.63 -3.79 -31.81
N ALA A 329 20.33 -3.49 -31.93
CA ALA A 329 19.66 -3.28 -33.21
C ALA A 329 19.99 -1.87 -33.78
N PRO A 330 19.90 -1.67 -35.12
CA PRO A 330 20.09 -0.36 -35.72
C PRO A 330 19.12 0.68 -35.16
N ALA A 331 19.55 1.94 -35.06
CA ALA A 331 18.76 3.02 -34.46
C ALA A 331 17.37 3.19 -35.11
N SER A 332 17.24 2.92 -36.42
CA SER A 332 15.96 2.94 -37.13
C SER A 332 14.96 1.92 -36.61
N GLU A 333 15.42 0.73 -36.19
CA GLU A 333 14.57 -0.31 -35.62
C GLU A 333 14.20 0.02 -34.18
N ARG A 334 15.16 0.50 -33.38
CA ARG A 334 14.95 0.87 -31.97
C ARG A 334 13.96 2.03 -31.81
N LEU A 335 14.02 3.01 -32.70
CA LEU A 335 13.19 4.22 -32.62
C LEU A 335 11.81 4.08 -33.28
N ARG A 336 11.55 3.00 -34.05
CA ARG A 336 10.33 2.88 -34.88
C ARG A 336 9.02 3.03 -34.10
N TYR A 337 8.93 2.43 -32.91
CA TYR A 337 7.70 2.38 -32.09
C TYR A 337 7.81 3.11 -30.74
N ILE A 338 8.79 4.01 -30.59
CA ILE A 338 9.10 4.63 -29.30
C ILE A 338 7.93 5.45 -28.73
N PHE A 339 7.14 6.06 -29.61
CA PHE A 339 5.99 6.89 -29.23
C PHE A 339 4.76 6.05 -28.86
N GLN A 340 4.49 4.95 -29.57
CA GLN A 340 3.37 4.05 -29.28
C GLN A 340 3.57 3.24 -28.00
N ILE A 341 4.83 2.96 -27.63
CA ILE A 341 5.17 2.27 -26.37
C ILE A 341 5.26 3.25 -25.20
N ALA A 342 5.54 4.53 -25.48
CA ALA A 342 5.98 5.51 -24.50
C ALA A 342 7.14 4.98 -23.63
N ALA A 343 8.20 4.48 -24.28
CA ALA A 343 9.34 3.86 -23.61
C ALA A 343 9.93 4.79 -22.53
N PRO A 344 10.27 4.28 -21.33
CA PRO A 344 10.83 5.09 -20.25
C PRO A 344 12.19 5.69 -20.65
N THR A 345 12.49 6.84 -20.06
CA THR A 345 13.77 7.52 -20.27
C THR A 345 14.90 6.77 -19.57
N ARG A 346 16.14 7.05 -19.98
CA ARG A 346 17.33 6.39 -19.43
C ARG A 346 17.46 6.58 -17.92
N TRP A 347 17.31 7.80 -17.42
CA TRP A 347 17.46 8.10 -16.00
C TRP A 347 16.31 7.50 -15.17
N GLU A 348 15.09 7.41 -15.70
CA GLU A 348 13.99 6.69 -15.04
C GLU A 348 14.33 5.20 -14.87
N LEU A 349 14.85 4.55 -15.91
CA LEU A 349 15.25 3.14 -15.85
C LEU A 349 16.39 2.89 -14.86
N GLU A 350 17.41 3.75 -14.88
CA GLU A 350 18.54 3.66 -13.96
C GLU A 350 18.11 3.94 -12.50
N GLY A 351 17.24 4.93 -12.29
CA GLY A 351 16.65 5.23 -10.99
C GLY A 351 15.79 4.09 -10.47
N GLU A 352 14.98 3.45 -11.34
CA GLU A 352 14.20 2.26 -11.00
C GLU A 352 15.13 1.11 -10.59
N LEU A 353 16.23 0.87 -11.33
CA LEU A 353 17.22 -0.15 -10.98
C LEU A 353 17.87 0.13 -9.62
N ALA A 354 18.27 1.37 -9.36
CA ALA A 354 18.84 1.76 -8.07
C ALA A 354 17.85 1.55 -6.92
N GLN A 355 16.58 1.89 -7.12
CA GLN A 355 15.52 1.65 -6.14
C GLN A 355 15.36 0.15 -5.84
N ARG A 356 15.40 -0.71 -6.88
CA ARG A 356 15.34 -2.17 -6.70
C ARG A 356 16.55 -2.69 -5.91
N TRP A 357 17.75 -2.19 -6.18
CA TRP A 357 18.93 -2.50 -5.38
C TRP A 357 18.76 -2.11 -3.91
N VAL A 358 18.24 -0.92 -3.60
CA VAL A 358 17.96 -0.50 -2.21
C VAL A 358 16.98 -1.47 -1.53
N THR A 359 15.90 -1.86 -2.20
CA THR A 359 14.92 -2.79 -1.62
C THR A 359 15.49 -4.17 -1.30
N LEU A 360 16.54 -4.59 -2.03
CA LEU A 360 17.26 -5.84 -1.80
C LEU A 360 18.45 -5.70 -0.84
N GLY A 361 18.73 -4.49 -0.35
CA GLY A 361 19.88 -4.21 0.52
C GLY A 361 21.21 -3.98 -0.21
N GLY A 362 21.21 -3.93 -1.54
CA GLY A 362 22.39 -3.60 -2.37
C GLY A 362 22.72 -2.11 -2.39
N LEU A 363 22.94 -1.51 -1.21
CA LEU A 363 23.08 -0.06 -1.03
C LEU A 363 24.26 0.56 -1.78
N ARG A 364 25.38 -0.17 -1.94
CA ARG A 364 26.56 0.35 -2.65
C ARG A 364 26.31 0.50 -4.15
N SER A 365 25.74 -0.51 -4.81
CA SER A 365 25.40 -0.47 -6.23
C SER A 365 24.35 0.61 -6.50
N ALA A 366 23.36 0.75 -5.61
CA ALA A 366 22.37 1.81 -5.70
C ALA A 366 23.00 3.21 -5.54
N LEU A 367 23.91 3.37 -4.57
CA LEU A 367 24.60 4.62 -4.31
C LEU A 367 25.40 5.12 -5.53
N ASP A 368 26.15 4.23 -6.18
CA ASP A 368 26.93 4.58 -7.37
C ASP A 368 26.02 5.11 -8.50
N ILE A 369 24.83 4.52 -8.66
CA ILE A 369 23.83 4.99 -9.64
C ILE A 369 23.24 6.33 -9.21
N TYR A 370 22.81 6.49 -7.96
CA TYR A 370 22.20 7.74 -7.50
C TYR A 370 23.17 8.93 -7.54
N VAL A 371 24.45 8.72 -7.21
CA VAL A 371 25.48 9.76 -7.32
C VAL A 371 25.68 10.14 -8.79
N ARG A 372 25.71 9.17 -9.69
CA ARG A 372 25.85 9.42 -11.14
C ARG A 372 24.64 10.14 -11.74
N LEU A 373 23.44 9.89 -11.23
CA LEU A 373 22.20 10.58 -11.62
C LEU A 373 21.96 11.88 -10.85
N GLU A 374 22.88 12.30 -9.96
CA GLU A 374 22.69 13.46 -9.10
C GLU A 374 21.40 13.43 -8.25
N MET A 375 20.89 12.23 -7.95
CA MET A 375 19.74 12.01 -7.06
C MET A 375 20.21 12.09 -5.61
N TRP A 376 20.52 13.30 -5.15
CA TRP A 376 21.24 13.54 -3.90
C TRP A 376 20.46 13.12 -2.65
N ALA A 377 19.14 13.22 -2.67
CA ALA A 377 18.30 12.79 -1.54
C ALA A 377 18.40 11.26 -1.33
N GLU A 378 18.29 10.48 -2.40
CA GLU A 378 18.43 9.02 -2.40
C GLU A 378 19.87 8.60 -2.03
N ALA A 379 20.88 9.28 -2.58
CA ALA A 379 22.27 9.04 -2.25
C ALA A 379 22.56 9.28 -0.76
N ALA A 380 22.05 10.39 -0.19
CA ALA A 380 22.20 10.69 1.24
C ALA A 380 21.56 9.62 2.13
N LEU A 381 20.37 9.13 1.76
CA LEU A 381 19.71 8.04 2.48
C LEU A 381 20.51 6.73 2.39
N CYS A 382 21.15 6.44 1.26
CA CYS A 382 22.05 5.29 1.13
C CYS A 382 23.31 5.43 1.98
N TYR A 383 23.91 6.64 2.06
CA TYR A 383 25.03 6.91 2.96
C TYR A 383 24.63 6.76 4.44
N ALA A 384 23.47 7.26 4.83
CA ALA A 384 22.94 7.09 6.19
C ALA A 384 22.70 5.60 6.51
N ALA A 385 22.09 4.85 5.58
CA ALA A 385 21.86 3.42 5.75
C ALA A 385 23.14 2.56 5.75
N THR A 386 24.27 3.09 5.25
CA THR A 386 25.59 2.43 5.32
C THR A 386 26.43 2.92 6.52
N GLU A 387 25.80 3.54 7.53
CA GLU A 387 26.42 4.06 8.74
C GLU A 387 27.44 5.19 8.50
N LYS A 388 27.37 5.86 7.34
CA LYS A 388 28.23 7.00 6.98
C LYS A 388 27.46 8.32 7.08
N GLU A 389 26.85 8.56 8.23
CA GLU A 389 26.00 9.74 8.47
C GLU A 389 26.71 11.07 8.22
N GLU A 390 27.97 11.23 8.63
CA GLU A 390 28.74 12.46 8.39
C GLU A 390 28.90 12.76 6.90
N THR A 391 29.13 11.75 6.07
CA THR A 391 29.18 11.94 4.60
C THR A 391 27.82 12.28 4.03
N ALA A 392 26.74 11.69 4.57
CA ALA A 392 25.37 12.05 4.19
C ALA A 392 25.06 13.52 4.54
N LYS A 393 25.41 13.96 5.75
CA LYS A 393 25.25 15.35 6.21
C LYS A 393 26.01 16.31 5.32
N LYS A 394 27.30 16.06 5.07
CA LYS A 394 28.12 16.88 4.15
C LYS A 394 27.51 16.95 2.75
N LEU A 395 27.07 15.82 2.21
CA LEU A 395 26.45 15.75 0.89
C LEU A 395 25.18 16.60 0.81
N VAL A 396 24.31 16.51 1.81
CA VAL A 396 23.05 17.27 1.88
C VAL A 396 23.34 18.76 2.08
N ARG A 397 24.25 19.12 3.00
CA ARG A 397 24.63 20.52 3.25
C ARG A 397 25.23 21.18 2.01
N ARG A 398 26.09 20.46 1.27
CA ARG A 398 26.64 20.93 -0.02
C ARG A 398 25.57 21.37 -1.02
N GLN A 399 24.44 20.67 -1.05
CA GLN A 399 23.33 20.99 -1.94
C GLN A 399 22.46 22.15 -1.45
N LEU A 400 22.43 22.41 -0.14
CA LEU A 400 21.55 23.43 0.47
C LEU A 400 22.26 24.77 0.69
N PHE A 401 23.54 24.74 1.04
CA PHE A 401 24.33 25.90 1.45
C PHE A 401 25.55 26.10 0.53
N HIS A 402 26.02 27.33 0.44
CA HIS A 402 27.33 27.64 -0.14
C HIS A 402 28.46 27.26 0.83
N ALA A 403 29.69 27.17 0.32
CA ALA A 403 30.88 26.91 1.14
C ALA A 403 31.07 28.00 2.21
N THR A 404 31.61 27.61 3.38
CA THR A 404 31.81 28.50 4.54
C THR A 404 32.69 29.71 4.24
N ASN A 405 33.64 29.59 3.31
CA ASN A 405 34.62 30.63 2.95
C ASN A 405 34.21 31.54 1.78
N ASN A 406 32.93 31.86 1.60
CA ASN A 406 32.44 32.82 0.59
C ASN A 406 32.89 32.53 -0.86
N GLY A 407 32.62 31.32 -1.37
CA GLY A 407 32.35 31.14 -2.81
C GLY A 407 33.35 30.35 -3.66
N ASP A 408 34.49 29.91 -3.14
CA ASP A 408 35.37 29.00 -3.90
C ASP A 408 34.94 27.54 -3.73
N GLU A 409 33.85 27.16 -4.41
CA GLU A 409 33.36 25.76 -4.45
C GLU A 409 34.42 24.80 -5.02
N ASP A 410 35.31 25.30 -5.87
CA ASP A 410 36.39 24.54 -6.52
C ASP A 410 37.60 24.24 -5.61
N ASN A 411 37.76 24.97 -4.49
CA ASN A 411 38.85 24.79 -3.51
C ASN A 411 38.35 24.24 -2.17
N ALA A 412 37.12 23.74 -2.11
CA ALA A 412 36.57 23.09 -0.94
C ALA A 412 37.31 21.77 -0.67
N GLY A 413 38.25 21.79 0.28
CA GLY A 413 38.92 20.57 0.76
C GLY A 413 37.95 19.64 1.51
N ASP A 414 38.39 18.41 1.79
CA ASP A 414 37.59 17.38 2.47
C ASP A 414 37.10 17.77 3.88
N GLU A 415 37.66 18.83 4.47
CA GLU A 415 37.33 19.38 5.79
C GLU A 415 36.16 20.38 5.78
N GLU A 416 35.63 20.76 4.63
CA GLU A 416 34.53 21.73 4.50
C GLU A 416 33.21 21.22 5.13
N THR A 417 32.55 22.07 5.93
CA THR A 417 31.30 21.75 6.64
C THR A 417 30.03 22.26 5.96
N TRP A 418 30.16 23.14 4.96
CA TRP A 418 29.06 23.68 4.15
C TRP A 418 27.98 24.38 4.99
N GLU A 419 28.41 25.29 5.87
CA GLU A 419 27.56 26.11 6.74
C GLU A 419 27.48 27.58 6.28
N GLY A 420 27.75 27.84 4.99
CA GLY A 420 27.63 29.17 4.39
C GLY A 420 26.17 29.61 4.16
N PRO A 421 25.94 30.72 3.43
CA PRO A 421 24.59 31.19 3.13
C PRO A 421 23.78 30.17 2.31
N GLU A 422 22.47 30.13 2.53
CA GLU A 422 21.53 29.27 1.80
C GLU A 422 21.53 29.61 0.30
N ARG A 423 21.51 28.58 -0.55
CA ARG A 423 21.51 28.77 -2.01
C ARG A 423 20.18 29.40 -2.47
N GLN A 424 20.27 30.42 -3.33
CA GLN A 424 19.11 31.08 -3.96
C GLN A 424 19.24 31.06 -5.48
N PRO A 425 18.24 30.53 -6.24
CA PRO A 425 17.02 29.87 -5.76
C PRO A 425 17.30 28.51 -5.07
N PRO A 426 16.42 28.05 -4.16
CA PRO A 426 16.57 26.74 -3.54
C PRO A 426 16.51 25.62 -4.60
N PRO A 427 17.25 24.51 -4.41
CA PRO A 427 17.14 23.37 -5.32
C PRO A 427 15.72 22.76 -5.29
N ALA A 428 15.32 22.11 -6.38
CA ALA A 428 13.98 21.53 -6.50
C ALA A 428 13.64 20.58 -5.33
N ASP A 429 14.61 19.75 -4.91
CA ASP A 429 14.46 18.81 -3.79
C ASP A 429 14.78 19.41 -2.41
N ALA A 430 14.90 20.74 -2.29
CA ALA A 430 15.32 21.39 -1.05
C ALA A 430 14.50 20.96 0.17
N ALA A 431 13.16 20.92 0.05
CA ALA A 431 12.29 20.53 1.15
C ALA A 431 12.57 19.09 1.65
N ARG A 432 12.84 18.16 0.72
CA ARG A 432 13.19 16.79 1.05
C ARG A 432 14.58 16.70 1.69
N LEU A 433 15.55 17.44 1.17
CA LEU A 433 16.91 17.52 1.71
C LEU A 433 16.93 18.10 3.13
N TYR A 434 16.18 19.17 3.39
CA TYR A 434 16.02 19.74 4.74
C TYR A 434 15.40 18.75 5.73
N CYS A 435 14.45 17.92 5.30
CA CYS A 435 13.94 16.85 6.16
C CYS A 435 14.97 15.75 6.43
N ILE A 436 15.78 15.37 5.43
CA ILE A 436 16.82 14.35 5.60
C ILE A 436 17.88 14.84 6.59
N ILE A 437 18.35 16.09 6.46
CA ILE A 437 19.30 16.65 7.42
C ILE A 437 18.66 16.81 8.81
N GLY A 438 17.39 17.19 8.90
CA GLY A 438 16.64 17.20 10.16
C GLY A 438 16.57 15.82 10.80
N ASP A 439 16.35 14.75 10.01
CA ASP A 439 16.36 13.36 10.50
C ASP A 439 17.76 12.94 10.99
N LEU A 440 18.84 13.42 10.35
CA LEU A 440 20.23 13.10 10.71
C LEU A 440 20.77 13.91 11.90
N ASP A 441 20.36 15.18 12.04
CA ASP A 441 20.77 16.08 13.13
C ASP A 441 19.78 16.07 14.30
N GLN A 442 18.58 15.48 14.11
CA GLN A 442 17.45 15.52 15.05
C GLN A 442 17.05 16.95 15.44
N ASP A 443 17.08 17.86 14.47
CA ASP A 443 16.80 19.28 14.67
C ASP A 443 15.42 19.69 14.11
N ALA A 444 14.61 20.30 14.98
CA ALA A 444 13.31 20.87 14.66
C ALA A 444 13.40 21.95 13.57
N SER A 445 14.43 22.79 13.63
CA SER A 445 14.54 24.00 12.80
C SER A 445 14.60 23.65 11.31
N MET A 446 15.24 22.52 10.97
CA MET A 446 15.38 22.06 9.59
C MET A 446 14.05 21.61 8.99
N TYR A 447 13.16 21.02 9.79
CA TYR A 447 11.83 20.66 9.31
C TYR A 447 10.93 21.89 9.11
N GLU A 448 11.06 22.92 9.96
CA GLU A 448 10.34 24.18 9.78
C GLU A 448 10.79 24.88 8.49
N LYS A 449 12.10 24.93 8.22
CA LYS A 449 12.64 25.40 6.93
C LYS A 449 12.14 24.58 5.75
N ALA A 450 12.10 23.25 5.86
CA ALA A 450 11.54 22.39 4.81
C ALA A 450 10.10 22.75 4.48
N TRP A 451 9.30 23.05 5.51
CA TRP A 451 7.91 23.47 5.37
C TRP A 451 7.78 24.81 4.64
N GLU A 452 8.57 25.80 5.04
CA GLU A 452 8.60 27.14 4.43
C GLU A 452 9.04 27.10 2.97
N VAL A 453 10.16 26.44 2.66
CA VAL A 453 10.71 26.33 1.30
C VAL A 453 9.75 25.61 0.35
N SER A 454 8.96 24.66 0.86
CA SER A 454 7.94 23.97 0.05
C SER A 454 6.68 24.80 -0.21
N GLY A 455 6.54 25.98 0.39
CA GLY A 455 5.30 26.74 0.38
C GLY A 455 4.16 26.00 1.07
N GLN A 456 4.45 25.27 2.16
CA GLN A 456 3.47 24.52 2.96
C GLN A 456 2.82 23.32 2.24
N ARG A 457 3.53 22.71 1.28
CA ARG A 457 3.03 21.56 0.51
C ARG A 457 3.73 20.25 0.87
N TYR A 458 4.89 20.31 1.52
CA TYR A 458 5.66 19.10 1.84
C TYR A 458 5.23 18.46 3.16
N ALA A 459 4.20 17.60 3.12
CA ALA A 459 3.59 16.96 4.29
C ALA A 459 4.60 16.23 5.22
N ARG A 460 5.66 15.62 4.67
CA ARG A 460 6.65 14.89 5.48
C ARG A 460 7.32 15.77 6.54
N ALA A 461 7.57 17.04 6.25
CA ALA A 461 8.21 17.96 7.19
C ALA A 461 7.44 18.06 8.51
N GLN A 462 6.15 18.34 8.42
CA GLN A 462 5.27 18.47 9.58
C GLN A 462 5.02 17.14 10.29
N ARG A 463 4.99 16.02 9.55
CA ARG A 463 4.92 14.67 10.15
C ARG A 463 6.16 14.34 10.99
N SER A 464 7.34 14.68 10.49
CA SER A 464 8.60 14.48 11.24
C SER A 464 8.65 15.36 12.48
N LEU A 465 8.22 16.64 12.38
CA LEU A 465 8.03 17.51 13.54
C LEU A 465 7.07 16.91 14.58
N GLY A 466 5.91 16.44 14.14
CA GLY A 466 4.93 15.79 15.01
C GLY A 466 5.51 14.59 15.76
N ARG A 467 6.30 13.74 15.08
CA ARG A 467 6.97 12.60 15.72
C ARG A 467 7.99 13.04 16.77
N MET A 468 8.76 14.08 16.49
CA MET A 468 9.75 14.62 17.43
C MET A 468 9.07 15.25 18.65
N TYR A 469 7.97 15.99 18.46
CA TYR A 469 7.18 16.56 19.56
C TYR A 469 6.53 15.48 20.44
N ILE A 470 6.07 14.36 19.88
CA ILE A 470 5.64 13.18 20.66
C ILE A 470 6.80 12.68 21.54
N GLY A 471 8.02 12.58 20.99
CA GLY A 471 9.22 12.20 21.75
C GLY A 471 9.52 13.15 22.92
N GLN A 472 9.27 14.44 22.72
CA GLN A 472 9.40 15.49 23.75
C GLN A 472 8.20 15.55 24.72
N ARG A 473 7.14 14.76 24.49
CA ARG A 473 5.85 14.78 25.20
C ARG A 473 5.04 16.07 25.06
N ASP A 474 5.31 16.87 24.03
CA ASP A 474 4.49 18.04 23.69
C ASP A 474 3.36 17.63 22.74
N MET A 475 2.27 17.10 23.32
CA MET A 475 1.16 16.55 22.53
C MET A 475 0.36 17.61 21.78
N LEU A 476 0.35 18.87 22.26
CA LEU A 476 -0.35 19.98 21.61
C LEU A 476 0.31 20.34 20.28
N LYS A 477 1.64 20.59 20.31
CA LYS A 477 2.38 20.88 19.07
C LYS A 477 2.45 19.68 18.14
N ALA A 478 2.51 18.47 18.69
CA ALA A 478 2.45 17.26 17.89
C ALA A 478 1.15 17.17 17.08
N ALA A 479 0.00 17.36 17.73
CA ALA A 479 -1.30 17.33 17.08
C ALA A 479 -1.44 18.43 16.02
N ASP A 480 -0.99 19.66 16.30
CA ASP A 480 -0.99 20.76 15.32
C ASP A 480 -0.09 20.46 14.10
N ALA A 481 1.11 19.91 14.33
CA ALA A 481 2.00 19.50 13.25
C ALA A 481 1.38 18.38 12.39
N TYR A 482 0.75 17.37 12.99
CA TYR A 482 0.03 16.34 12.23
C TYR A 482 -1.16 16.93 11.46
N ALA A 483 -1.92 17.86 12.04
CA ALA A 483 -3.01 18.54 11.34
C ALA A 483 -2.50 19.29 10.10
N LYS A 484 -1.38 20.03 10.21
CA LYS A 484 -0.73 20.70 9.06
C LYS A 484 -0.24 19.69 8.01
N SER A 485 0.35 18.57 8.44
CA SER A 485 0.75 17.49 7.52
C SER A 485 -0.45 16.92 6.76
N LEU A 486 -1.59 16.74 7.44
CA LEU A 486 -2.80 16.15 6.87
C LEU A 486 -3.51 17.10 5.91
N ARG A 487 -3.44 18.43 6.12
CA ARG A 487 -3.88 19.43 5.12
C ARG A 487 -3.14 19.27 3.79
N ALA A 488 -1.85 18.95 3.82
CA ALA A 488 -1.07 18.72 2.61
C ALA A 488 -1.21 17.30 2.03
N ASN A 489 -1.43 16.29 2.86
CA ASN A 489 -1.67 14.92 2.43
C ASN A 489 -2.65 14.20 3.37
N GLN A 490 -3.91 14.17 2.96
CA GLN A 490 -5.01 13.57 3.73
C GLN A 490 -5.00 12.03 3.70
N LEU A 491 -4.40 11.40 2.69
CA LEU A 491 -4.39 9.94 2.50
C LEU A 491 -3.28 9.25 3.31
N ASN A 492 -2.87 9.82 4.44
CA ASN A 492 -1.81 9.28 5.28
C ASN A 492 -2.36 8.62 6.55
N HIS A 493 -2.57 7.30 6.50
CA HIS A 493 -3.09 6.50 7.61
C HIS A 493 -2.30 6.73 8.92
N ALA A 494 -0.97 6.61 8.88
CA ALA A 494 -0.12 6.73 10.07
C ALA A 494 -0.18 8.12 10.73
N SER A 495 -0.38 9.19 9.95
CA SER A 495 -0.47 10.56 10.48
C SER A 495 -1.82 10.80 11.17
N TRP A 496 -2.92 10.30 10.61
CA TRP A 496 -4.23 10.30 11.26
C TRP A 496 -4.21 9.51 12.57
N PHE A 497 -3.57 8.34 12.59
CA PHE A 497 -3.45 7.49 13.78
C PHE A 497 -2.63 8.18 14.88
N ALA A 498 -1.47 8.75 14.52
CA ALA A 498 -0.63 9.46 15.48
C ALA A 498 -1.34 10.71 16.04
N MET A 499 -2.06 11.46 15.19
CA MET A 499 -2.86 12.59 15.64
C MET A 499 -3.99 12.16 16.59
N GLY A 500 -4.73 11.09 16.26
CA GLY A 500 -5.77 10.54 17.13
C GLY A 500 -5.23 10.13 18.51
N CYS A 501 -4.04 9.53 18.57
CA CYS A 501 -3.36 9.22 19.82
C CYS A 501 -3.01 10.50 20.62
N CYS A 502 -2.48 11.53 19.97
CA CYS A 502 -2.19 12.81 20.63
C CYS A 502 -3.47 13.45 21.19
N LEU A 503 -4.56 13.45 20.41
CA LEU A 503 -5.86 14.01 20.81
C LEU A 503 -6.49 13.24 21.98
N LEU A 504 -6.35 11.92 22.02
CA LEU A 504 -6.77 11.10 23.16
C LEU A 504 -6.02 11.46 24.45
N GLU A 505 -4.72 11.72 24.36
CA GLU A 505 -3.93 12.15 25.53
C GLU A 505 -4.28 13.57 25.98
N LEU A 506 -4.65 14.44 25.04
CA LEU A 506 -5.15 15.80 25.31
C LEU A 506 -6.60 15.85 25.79
N ALA A 507 -7.25 14.69 25.96
CA ALA A 507 -8.67 14.55 26.30
C ALA A 507 -9.64 15.23 25.32
N GLN A 508 -9.22 15.48 24.07
CA GLN A 508 -10.08 15.99 23.00
C GLN A 508 -10.79 14.82 22.30
N PHE A 509 -11.73 14.18 23.01
CA PHE A 509 -12.31 12.90 22.61
C PHE A 509 -13.14 12.95 21.32
N GLU A 510 -13.85 14.03 21.06
CA GLU A 510 -14.64 14.22 19.84
C GLU A 510 -13.74 14.24 18.59
N LYS A 511 -12.74 15.12 18.60
CA LYS A 511 -11.73 15.22 17.51
C LYS A 511 -10.91 13.93 17.36
N ALA A 512 -10.62 13.25 18.47
CA ALA A 512 -9.96 11.95 18.41
C ALA A 512 -10.82 10.91 17.70
N ALA A 513 -12.13 10.88 17.96
CA ALA A 513 -13.07 9.97 17.29
C ALA A 513 -13.14 10.26 15.79
N GLU A 514 -13.14 11.54 15.38
CA GLU A 514 -13.06 11.93 13.96
C GLU A 514 -11.76 11.46 13.31
N ALA A 515 -10.61 11.70 13.95
CA ALA A 515 -9.31 11.26 13.46
C ALA A 515 -9.24 9.73 13.29
N PHE A 516 -9.71 8.96 14.28
CA PHE A 516 -9.74 7.50 14.17
C PHE A 516 -10.81 6.98 13.19
N SER A 517 -11.91 7.72 13.01
CA SER A 517 -12.88 7.41 11.94
C SER A 517 -12.21 7.52 10.57
N ARG A 518 -11.38 8.56 10.35
CA ARG A 518 -10.58 8.68 9.12
C ARG A 518 -9.54 7.55 9.01
N THR A 519 -8.88 7.14 10.09
CA THR A 519 -7.94 6.01 10.02
C THR A 519 -8.59 4.71 9.55
N VAL A 520 -9.77 4.36 10.10
CA VAL A 520 -10.44 3.10 9.74
C VAL A 520 -11.10 3.15 8.36
N GLN A 521 -11.41 4.36 7.86
CA GLN A 521 -11.83 4.56 6.47
C GLN A 521 -10.68 4.33 5.48
N LEU A 522 -9.45 4.71 5.85
CA LEU A 522 -8.26 4.48 5.03
C LEU A 522 -7.81 3.01 5.10
N GLU A 523 -7.73 2.43 6.29
CA GLU A 523 -7.33 1.04 6.52
C GLU A 523 -8.33 0.31 7.43
N GLU A 524 -9.28 -0.41 6.83
CA GLU A 524 -10.35 -1.10 7.58
C GLU A 524 -9.83 -2.27 8.43
N THR A 525 -8.63 -2.76 8.14
CA THR A 525 -7.99 -3.91 8.79
C THR A 525 -7.21 -3.56 10.05
N ASP A 526 -7.06 -2.28 10.40
CA ASP A 526 -6.35 -1.87 11.61
C ASP A 526 -7.22 -2.06 12.87
N ALA A 527 -7.00 -3.17 13.57
CA ALA A 527 -7.70 -3.49 14.81
C ALA A 527 -7.42 -2.49 15.96
N GLU A 528 -6.24 -1.85 15.98
CA GLU A 528 -5.85 -0.91 17.03
C GLU A 528 -6.58 0.43 16.83
N ALA A 529 -6.70 0.88 15.58
CA ALA A 529 -7.51 2.04 15.23
C ALA A 529 -8.98 1.85 15.63
N TRP A 530 -9.58 0.70 15.31
CA TRP A 530 -10.96 0.38 15.73
C TRP A 530 -11.12 0.36 17.27
N SER A 531 -10.14 -0.17 18.00
CA SER A 531 -10.15 -0.17 19.47
C SER A 531 -10.02 1.25 20.05
N ASN A 532 -9.16 2.08 19.47
CA ASN A 532 -8.95 3.45 19.93
C ASN A 532 -10.15 4.36 19.58
N LEU A 533 -10.80 4.14 18.43
CA LEU A 533 -12.07 4.78 18.08
C LEU A 533 -13.14 4.51 19.13
N ALA A 534 -13.29 3.23 19.53
CA ALA A 534 -14.24 2.88 20.57
C ALA A 534 -13.90 3.56 21.91
N ALA A 535 -12.63 3.62 22.28
CA ALA A 535 -12.20 4.32 23.49
C ALA A 535 -12.52 5.82 23.46
N ALA A 536 -12.31 6.49 22.31
CA ALA A 536 -12.65 7.89 22.11
C ALA A 536 -14.17 8.13 22.27
N LEU A 537 -15.00 7.30 21.63
CA LEU A 537 -16.46 7.38 21.67
C LEU A 537 -17.04 7.21 23.08
N LEU A 538 -16.46 6.31 23.89
CA LEU A 538 -16.91 6.08 25.27
C LEU A 538 -16.57 7.26 26.18
N LYS A 539 -15.38 7.83 26.05
CA LYS A 539 -14.94 8.95 26.89
C LYS A 539 -15.66 10.25 26.55
N ASN A 540 -16.12 10.42 25.31
CA ASN A 540 -16.93 11.56 24.89
C ASN A 540 -18.32 11.64 25.59
N GLN A 541 -18.70 10.61 26.36
CA GLN A 541 -20.00 10.58 27.07
C GLN A 541 -19.95 11.14 28.50
N ILE A 542 -18.79 11.49 29.03
CA ILE A 542 -18.63 11.96 30.41
C ILE A 542 -18.70 13.50 30.38
N PRO A 543 -19.83 14.14 30.73
CA PRO A 543 -19.80 15.55 31.08
C PRO A 543 -19.02 15.66 32.40
N THR A 544 -17.76 16.08 32.31
CA THR A 544 -16.95 16.36 33.50
C THR A 544 -17.56 17.57 34.21
N ALA A 545 -17.88 17.42 35.50
CA ALA A 545 -18.50 18.47 36.31
C ALA A 545 -17.60 19.71 36.54
N ASP A 546 -16.35 19.64 36.09
CA ASP A 546 -15.41 20.74 36.05
C ASP A 546 -15.04 21.01 34.58
N ASP A 547 -15.84 21.84 33.89
CA ASP A 547 -15.41 22.50 32.66
C ASP A 547 -14.34 23.55 33.05
N GLU A 548 -13.13 23.07 33.40
CA GLU A 548 -11.93 23.89 33.30
C GLU A 548 -11.80 24.37 31.85
N PRO A 549 -11.30 25.60 31.60
CA PRO A 549 -11.18 26.11 30.25
C PRO A 549 -10.41 25.12 29.39
N ALA A 550 -11.08 24.64 28.34
CA ALA A 550 -10.55 23.65 27.40
C ALA A 550 -9.12 24.04 27.01
N ALA A 551 -8.19 23.08 27.14
CA ALA A 551 -6.86 23.21 26.57
C ALA A 551 -6.96 23.66 25.11
N PRO A 552 -6.01 24.45 24.57
CA PRO A 552 -6.10 25.00 23.22
C PRO A 552 -6.45 23.89 22.22
N ALA A 553 -7.60 24.07 21.56
CA ALA A 553 -8.17 23.07 20.68
C ALA A 553 -7.42 23.09 19.35
N VAL A 554 -6.99 21.93 18.86
CA VAL A 554 -6.31 21.82 17.57
C VAL A 554 -7.37 21.85 16.46
N GLU A 555 -7.29 22.81 15.55
CA GLU A 555 -8.18 22.86 14.39
C GLU A 555 -7.83 21.73 13.41
N LEU A 556 -8.77 20.81 13.21
CA LEU A 556 -8.65 19.80 12.17
C LEU A 556 -8.76 20.47 10.80
N ALA A 557 -8.22 19.84 9.76
CA ALA A 557 -8.51 20.26 8.40
C ALA A 557 -10.01 20.08 8.16
N GLU A 558 -10.75 21.18 8.05
CA GLU A 558 -12.13 21.14 7.59
C GLU A 558 -12.07 20.79 6.10
N ASP A 559 -12.59 19.62 5.73
CA ASP A 559 -12.93 19.35 4.35
C ASP A 559 -14.15 20.22 4.01
N GLU A 560 -14.07 21.05 2.96
CA GLU A 560 -15.19 21.81 2.39
C GLU A 560 -16.29 20.91 1.76
N ASP A 561 -16.40 19.63 2.18
CA ASP A 561 -17.54 18.79 1.84
C ASP A 561 -18.72 19.10 2.78
N GLU A 562 -19.32 20.26 2.54
CA GLU A 562 -20.70 20.57 2.90
C GLU A 562 -21.66 19.59 2.20
N SER A 563 -21.84 18.38 2.74
CA SER A 563 -23.15 17.72 2.64
C SER A 563 -23.33 16.64 3.69
N MET A 564 -23.73 17.05 4.90
CA MET A 564 -24.74 16.34 5.70
C MET A 564 -25.13 17.31 6.83
N ALA A 565 -26.20 18.07 6.59
CA ALA A 565 -26.81 18.88 7.63
C ALA A 565 -26.99 18.03 8.91
N PRO A 566 -26.52 18.48 10.09
CA PRO A 566 -26.71 17.75 11.32
C PRO A 566 -28.20 17.67 11.60
N GLN A 567 -28.81 16.52 11.36
CA GLN A 567 -30.19 16.30 11.77
C GLN A 567 -30.23 16.41 13.30
N THR A 568 -30.98 17.39 13.77
CA THR A 568 -31.25 17.70 15.17
C THR A 568 -32.08 16.59 15.82
N LYS A 569 -31.49 15.41 16.01
CA LYS A 569 -31.93 14.42 16.99
C LYS A 569 -31.12 14.66 18.26
N LYS A 570 -31.79 14.83 19.40
CA LYS A 570 -31.11 14.81 20.70
C LYS A 570 -30.21 13.57 20.75
N PRO A 571 -28.90 13.70 21.02
CA PRO A 571 -28.00 12.55 21.03
C PRO A 571 -28.51 11.57 22.09
N ASP A 572 -28.87 10.36 21.67
CA ASP A 572 -29.24 9.29 22.58
C ASP A 572 -28.01 9.02 23.47
N PRO A 573 -28.13 9.06 24.82
CA PRO A 573 -26.99 8.83 25.72
C PRO A 573 -26.28 7.49 25.52
N GLN A 574 -26.91 6.54 24.83
CA GLN A 574 -26.36 5.22 24.51
C GLN A 574 -25.80 5.08 23.09
N GLN A 575 -25.98 6.07 22.21
CA GLN A 575 -25.60 5.94 20.80
C GLN A 575 -24.08 5.71 20.68
N ASN A 576 -23.25 6.50 21.37
CA ASN A 576 -21.79 6.30 21.30
C ASN A 576 -21.37 4.96 21.91
N LYS A 577 -22.06 4.43 22.93
CA LYS A 577 -21.80 3.07 23.46
C LYS A 577 -22.10 2.00 22.42
N LYS A 578 -23.19 2.14 21.66
CA LYS A 578 -23.55 1.21 20.57
C LYS A 578 -22.55 1.29 19.43
N ASP A 579 -22.11 2.49 19.07
CA ASP A 579 -21.12 2.69 18.01
C ASP A 579 -19.73 2.18 18.44
N ALA A 580 -19.34 2.42 19.69
CA ALA A 580 -18.14 1.82 20.30
C ALA A 580 -18.21 0.29 20.34
N LEU A 581 -19.37 -0.30 20.63
CA LEU A 581 -19.57 -1.75 20.59
C LEU A 581 -19.34 -2.30 19.17
N ARG A 582 -19.87 -1.64 18.14
CA ARG A 582 -19.65 -2.06 16.74
C ARG A 582 -18.16 -1.99 16.36
N ALA A 583 -17.49 -0.90 16.73
CA ALA A 583 -16.07 -0.73 16.51
C ALA A 583 -15.24 -1.83 17.21
N LEU A 584 -15.53 -2.15 18.47
CA LEU A 584 -14.85 -3.22 19.20
C LEU A 584 -15.14 -4.61 18.63
N LYS A 585 -16.37 -4.89 18.17
CA LYS A 585 -16.68 -6.15 17.47
C LYS A 585 -15.81 -6.30 16.23
N ARG A 586 -15.66 -5.23 15.43
CA ARG A 586 -14.76 -5.23 14.26
C ARG A 586 -13.30 -5.45 14.67
N ALA A 587 -12.81 -4.72 15.67
CA ALA A 587 -11.46 -4.90 16.21
C ALA A 587 -11.20 -6.35 16.66
N ALA A 588 -12.15 -6.96 17.36
CA ALA A 588 -12.04 -8.33 17.86
C ALA A 588 -12.06 -9.38 16.74
N THR A 589 -12.73 -9.13 15.61
CA THR A 589 -12.66 -10.00 14.42
C THR A 589 -11.31 -9.94 13.70
N LEU A 590 -10.61 -8.81 13.82
CA LEU A 590 -9.31 -8.61 13.16
C LEU A 590 -8.15 -9.12 14.02
N LYS A 591 -8.20 -8.90 15.34
CA LYS A 591 -7.12 -9.26 16.28
C LYS A 591 -7.64 -10.09 17.45
N HIS A 592 -7.70 -11.40 17.24
CA HIS A 592 -8.21 -12.36 18.24
C HIS A 592 -7.29 -12.55 19.45
N ASP A 593 -5.99 -12.28 19.33
CA ASP A 593 -4.99 -12.58 20.36
C ASP A 593 -4.94 -11.54 21.49
N SER A 594 -5.51 -10.35 21.27
CA SER A 594 -5.43 -9.24 22.22
C SER A 594 -6.52 -9.34 23.28
N HIS A 595 -6.17 -9.80 24.49
CA HIS A 595 -7.10 -9.83 25.62
C HIS A 595 -7.67 -8.44 25.96
N ARG A 596 -6.92 -7.36 25.71
CA ARG A 596 -7.36 -5.98 25.99
C ARG A 596 -8.57 -5.58 25.15
N ILE A 597 -8.62 -5.99 23.88
CA ILE A 597 -9.75 -5.70 22.99
C ILE A 597 -10.98 -6.46 23.49
N TRP A 598 -10.82 -7.73 23.87
CA TRP A 598 -11.90 -8.53 24.44
C TRP A 598 -12.40 -8.01 25.79
N GLU A 599 -11.52 -7.52 26.66
CA GLU A 599 -11.88 -6.87 27.93
C GLU A 599 -12.68 -5.59 27.69
N ASN A 600 -12.22 -4.72 26.79
CA ASN A 600 -12.97 -3.52 26.41
C ASN A 600 -14.34 -3.88 25.82
N LEU A 601 -14.39 -4.91 24.96
CA LEU A 601 -15.64 -5.42 24.37
C LEU A 601 -16.61 -5.93 25.45
N LEU A 602 -16.11 -6.69 26.43
CA LEU A 602 -16.88 -7.22 27.55
C LEU A 602 -17.52 -6.08 28.36
N ILE A 603 -16.72 -5.09 28.74
CA ILE A 603 -17.16 -3.95 29.56
C ILE A 603 -18.23 -3.14 28.81
N VAL A 604 -17.98 -2.81 27.54
CA VAL A 604 -18.93 -2.01 26.75
C VAL A 604 -20.24 -2.75 26.55
N ALA A 605 -20.18 -4.04 26.19
CA ALA A 605 -21.37 -4.88 26.00
C ALA A 605 -22.20 -5.01 27.29
N ALA A 606 -21.55 -5.12 28.45
CA ALA A 606 -22.21 -5.17 29.76
C ALA A 606 -22.81 -3.81 30.17
N SER A 607 -22.21 -2.69 29.75
CA SER A 607 -22.63 -1.33 30.13
C SER A 607 -23.85 -0.78 29.38
N LEU A 608 -24.32 -1.49 28.35
CA LEU A 608 -25.52 -1.12 27.58
C LEU A 608 -26.79 -1.43 28.38
N SER A 609 -27.88 -0.69 28.13
CA SER A 609 -29.19 -1.00 28.69
C SER A 609 -30.22 -1.13 27.57
N PRO A 610 -30.68 -2.35 27.22
CA PRO A 610 -30.27 -3.65 27.80
C PRO A 610 -28.83 -4.09 27.39
N PRO A 611 -28.14 -4.90 28.21
CA PRO A 611 -26.82 -5.45 27.87
C PRO A 611 -26.85 -6.40 26.66
N ASP A 612 -25.76 -6.43 25.89
CA ASP A 612 -25.57 -7.41 24.79
C ASP A 612 -24.96 -8.71 25.35
N TYR A 613 -25.83 -9.56 25.91
CA TYR A 613 -25.43 -10.78 26.61
C TYR A 613 -24.68 -11.80 25.74
N ASP A 614 -24.97 -11.88 24.44
CA ASP A 614 -24.28 -12.78 23.50
C ASP A 614 -22.82 -12.37 23.30
N THR A 615 -22.59 -11.06 23.16
CA THR A 615 -21.25 -10.50 23.03
C THR A 615 -20.47 -10.62 24.33
N VAL A 616 -21.11 -10.36 25.48
CA VAL A 616 -20.52 -10.55 26.81
C VAL A 616 -20.03 -11.99 26.97
N LEU A 617 -20.84 -12.98 26.60
CA LEU A 617 -20.49 -14.39 26.72
C LEU A 617 -19.29 -14.77 25.83
N THR A 618 -19.30 -14.30 24.58
CA THR A 618 -18.23 -14.56 23.63
C THR A 618 -16.92 -13.91 24.08
N ALA A 619 -16.98 -12.66 24.53
CA ALA A 619 -15.82 -11.93 25.06
C ALA A 619 -15.23 -12.62 26.30
N GLN A 620 -16.06 -12.99 27.28
CA GLN A 620 -15.61 -13.68 28.49
C GLN A 620 -14.96 -15.04 28.17
N ARG A 621 -15.52 -15.79 27.20
CA ARG A 621 -14.94 -17.05 26.75
C ARG A 621 -13.54 -16.87 26.16
N HIS A 622 -13.36 -15.88 25.27
CA HIS A 622 -12.05 -15.59 24.69
C HIS A 622 -11.05 -15.09 25.74
N ILE A 623 -11.48 -14.27 26.70
CA ILE A 623 -10.63 -13.83 27.83
C ILE A 623 -10.15 -15.03 28.65
N ILE A 624 -11.03 -16.00 28.94
CA ILE A 624 -10.66 -17.22 29.66
C ILE A 624 -9.66 -18.04 28.82
N ASP A 625 -9.91 -18.21 27.53
CA ASP A 625 -9.01 -18.98 26.65
C ASP A 625 -7.60 -18.36 26.56
N LEU A 626 -7.50 -17.02 26.56
CA LEU A 626 -6.23 -16.30 26.52
C LEU A 626 -5.53 -16.20 27.89
N ARG A 627 -6.28 -15.96 28.97
CA ARG A 627 -5.72 -15.61 30.30
C ARG A 627 -5.80 -16.70 31.35
N SER A 628 -6.48 -17.83 31.10
CA SER A 628 -6.60 -18.93 32.07
C SER A 628 -5.26 -19.41 32.62
N LYS A 629 -4.23 -19.50 31.76
CA LYS A 629 -2.89 -19.95 32.15
C LYS A 629 -2.11 -18.91 32.97
N THR A 630 -2.31 -17.62 32.71
CA THR A 630 -1.53 -16.54 33.34
C THR A 630 -2.16 -16.02 34.63
N ASN A 631 -3.49 -15.99 34.68
CA ASN A 631 -4.24 -15.30 35.74
C ASN A 631 -5.19 -16.23 36.51
N GLY A 632 -5.31 -17.50 36.11
CA GLY A 632 -6.18 -18.47 36.79
C GLY A 632 -7.62 -17.95 36.90
N GLU A 633 -8.20 -18.02 38.09
CA GLU A 633 -9.58 -17.57 38.35
C GLU A 633 -9.78 -16.04 38.31
N SER A 634 -8.71 -15.23 38.34
CA SER A 634 -8.81 -13.75 38.37
C SER A 634 -9.16 -13.10 37.02
N CYS A 635 -9.24 -13.88 35.94
CA CYS A 635 -9.68 -13.38 34.62
C CYS A 635 -11.20 -13.35 34.44
N ILE A 636 -11.96 -13.80 35.45
CA ILE A 636 -13.42 -13.87 35.40
C ILE A 636 -13.99 -12.70 36.20
N ASP A 637 -14.82 -11.88 35.54
CA ASP A 637 -15.54 -10.80 36.19
C ASP A 637 -16.80 -11.36 36.89
N VAL A 638 -16.72 -11.50 38.21
CA VAL A 638 -17.78 -12.12 39.02
C VAL A 638 -19.10 -11.34 38.93
N GLU A 639 -19.04 -10.01 38.86
CA GLU A 639 -20.23 -9.16 38.84
C GLU A 639 -20.98 -9.29 37.53
N ILE A 640 -20.27 -9.27 36.40
CA ILE A 640 -20.87 -9.49 35.08
C ILE A 640 -21.48 -10.90 35.01
N MET A 641 -20.76 -11.91 35.50
CA MET A 641 -21.26 -13.29 35.53
C MET A 641 -22.51 -13.44 36.39
N GLU A 642 -22.61 -12.73 37.51
CA GLU A 642 -23.82 -12.72 38.33
C GLU A 642 -25.01 -12.11 37.58
N HIS A 643 -24.82 -10.99 36.89
CA HIS A 643 -25.87 -10.34 36.11
C HIS A 643 -26.38 -11.25 34.97
N MET A 644 -25.50 -11.98 34.30
CA MET A 644 -25.88 -12.97 33.28
C MET A 644 -26.75 -14.08 33.88
N ILE A 645 -26.38 -14.63 35.04
CA ILE A 645 -27.15 -15.70 35.69
C ILE A 645 -28.51 -15.17 36.15
N ARG A 646 -28.56 -13.99 36.78
CA ARG A 646 -29.83 -13.36 37.19
C ARG A 646 -30.76 -13.14 35.99
N HIS A 647 -30.21 -12.73 34.84
CA HIS A 647 -30.96 -12.56 33.61
C HIS A 647 -31.55 -13.87 33.07
N VAL A 648 -30.77 -14.95 33.02
CA VAL A 648 -31.26 -16.27 32.58
C VAL A 648 -32.36 -16.80 33.49
N ILE A 649 -32.17 -16.67 34.81
CA ILE A 649 -33.17 -17.10 35.80
C ILE A 649 -34.47 -16.29 35.66
N ALA A 650 -34.39 -15.00 35.32
CA ALA A 650 -35.56 -14.16 35.15
C ALA A 650 -36.32 -14.40 33.83
N LEU A 651 -35.63 -14.83 32.77
CA LEU A 651 -36.23 -15.05 31.45
C LEU A 651 -36.96 -16.39 31.33
N ASN A 652 -36.40 -17.46 31.88
CA ASN A 652 -36.89 -18.83 31.67
C ASN A 652 -36.91 -19.59 33.00
N ASP A 653 -38.04 -20.23 33.32
CA ASP A 653 -38.20 -21.06 34.52
C ASP A 653 -37.65 -22.49 34.34
N GLU A 654 -37.46 -22.94 33.08
CA GLU A 654 -37.01 -24.30 32.78
C GLU A 654 -35.81 -24.32 31.82
N TYR A 655 -34.78 -25.08 32.19
CA TYR A 655 -33.60 -25.33 31.35
C TYR A 655 -33.82 -26.52 30.42
N ASP A 656 -33.76 -26.27 29.11
CA ASP A 656 -33.81 -27.30 28.07
C ASP A 656 -32.44 -27.41 27.36
N PRO A 657 -31.64 -28.48 27.60
CA PRO A 657 -30.34 -28.68 26.96
C PRO A 657 -30.41 -28.88 25.44
N SER A 658 -31.57 -29.24 24.90
CA SER A 658 -31.74 -29.56 23.47
C SER A 658 -31.86 -28.29 22.61
N LYS A 659 -32.31 -27.18 23.19
CA LYS A 659 -32.45 -25.90 22.49
C LYS A 659 -31.09 -25.21 22.36
N PRO A 660 -30.66 -24.84 21.14
CA PRO A 660 -29.53 -23.95 20.96
C PRO A 660 -29.92 -22.55 21.43
N GLY A 661 -29.07 -21.92 22.24
CA GLY A 661 -29.37 -20.61 22.82
C GLY A 661 -28.31 -20.15 23.80
N PHE A 662 -28.46 -18.91 24.24
CA PHE A 662 -27.60 -18.25 25.22
C PHE A 662 -27.47 -19.07 26.52
N GLU A 663 -28.57 -19.66 26.99
CA GLU A 663 -28.64 -20.44 28.22
C GLU A 663 -27.74 -21.68 28.17
N ARG A 664 -27.78 -22.40 27.04
CA ARG A 664 -26.93 -23.57 26.82
C ARG A 664 -25.46 -23.18 26.77
N LEU A 665 -25.12 -22.10 26.05
CA LEU A 665 -23.74 -21.63 25.93
C LEU A 665 -23.19 -21.14 27.27
N LEU A 666 -24.00 -20.45 28.09
CA LEU A 666 -23.65 -20.03 29.44
C LEU A 666 -23.36 -21.25 30.34
N VAL A 667 -24.26 -22.24 30.33
CA VAL A 667 -24.07 -23.48 31.10
C VAL A 667 -22.82 -24.24 30.64
N GLU A 668 -22.58 -24.33 29.33
CA GLU A 668 -21.39 -24.96 28.77
C GLU A 668 -20.10 -24.24 29.18
N MET A 669 -20.10 -22.90 29.19
CA MET A 669 -18.96 -22.12 29.66
C MET A 669 -18.68 -22.37 31.15
N PHE A 670 -19.73 -22.43 31.99
CA PHE A 670 -19.56 -22.76 33.41
C PHE A 670 -19.00 -24.17 33.60
N ASP A 671 -19.64 -25.19 33.00
CA ASP A 671 -19.28 -26.60 33.19
C ASP A 671 -17.87 -26.92 32.65
N LYS A 672 -17.49 -26.39 31.47
CA LYS A 672 -16.24 -26.78 30.78
C LYS A 672 -15.06 -25.83 31.02
N LYS A 673 -15.30 -24.54 31.27
CA LYS A 673 -14.24 -23.53 31.33
C LYS A 673 -14.08 -22.93 32.72
N ILE A 674 -15.17 -22.52 33.37
CA ILE A 674 -15.09 -21.82 34.67
C ILE A 674 -14.84 -22.80 35.81
N VAL A 675 -15.64 -23.84 35.97
CA VAL A 675 -15.53 -24.80 37.09
C VAL A 675 -14.12 -25.41 37.24
N PRO A 676 -13.43 -25.83 36.15
CA PRO A 676 -12.05 -26.32 36.26
C PRO A 676 -11.02 -25.27 36.71
N LEU A 677 -11.33 -23.98 36.57
CA LEU A 677 -10.45 -22.88 36.94
C LEU A 677 -10.66 -22.39 38.37
N ILE A 678 -11.81 -22.70 39.00
CA ILE A 678 -12.09 -22.24 40.36
C ILE A 678 -11.19 -22.99 41.35
N THR A 679 -10.37 -22.24 42.08
CA THR A 679 -9.45 -22.77 43.08
C THR A 679 -9.79 -22.26 44.47
N SER A 680 -10.09 -20.97 44.63
CA SER A 680 -10.31 -20.35 45.94
C SER A 680 -11.49 -19.37 46.00
N SER A 681 -12.08 -19.00 44.85
CA SER A 681 -13.20 -18.05 44.82
C SER A 681 -14.50 -18.65 45.36
N ARG A 682 -15.00 -18.13 46.50
CA ARG A 682 -16.30 -18.51 47.06
C ARG A 682 -17.45 -18.08 46.14
N GLU A 683 -17.32 -16.91 45.51
CA GLU A 683 -18.40 -16.26 44.78
C GLU A 683 -18.72 -17.03 43.50
N LEU A 684 -17.69 -17.48 42.78
CA LEU A 684 -17.87 -18.31 41.59
C LEU A 684 -18.56 -19.65 41.91
N TRP A 685 -18.23 -20.29 43.04
CA TRP A 685 -18.91 -21.50 43.49
C TRP A 685 -20.38 -21.24 43.86
N GLN A 686 -20.69 -20.11 44.50
CA GLN A 686 -22.07 -19.71 44.80
C GLN A 686 -22.88 -19.43 43.53
N LEU A 687 -22.28 -18.78 42.53
CA LEU A 687 -22.90 -18.56 41.22
C LEU A 687 -23.20 -19.88 40.51
N TYR A 688 -22.25 -20.82 40.54
CA TYR A 688 -22.45 -22.15 39.98
C TYR A 688 -23.53 -22.96 40.71
N ALA A 689 -23.65 -22.79 42.03
CA ALA A 689 -24.73 -23.40 42.82
C ALA A 689 -26.11 -22.83 42.43
N LYS A 690 -26.23 -21.50 42.28
CA LYS A 690 -27.46 -20.84 41.80
C LYS A 690 -27.86 -21.35 40.41
N LEU A 691 -26.90 -21.44 39.48
CA LEU A 691 -27.13 -21.97 38.13
C LEU A 691 -27.54 -23.45 38.15
N SER A 692 -26.95 -24.26 39.03
CA SER A 692 -27.29 -25.68 39.20
C SER A 692 -28.69 -25.91 39.76
N LEU A 693 -29.13 -25.06 40.70
CA LEU A 693 -30.50 -25.08 41.23
C LEU A 693 -31.52 -24.78 40.13
N TRP A 694 -31.24 -23.75 39.31
CA TRP A 694 -32.07 -23.41 38.15
C TRP A 694 -32.17 -24.57 37.14
N ARG A 695 -31.09 -25.33 36.94
CA ARG A 695 -31.06 -26.56 36.11
C ARG A 695 -31.81 -27.76 36.72
N LYS A 696 -32.48 -27.61 37.87
CA LYS A 696 -33.11 -28.69 38.66
C LYS A 696 -32.14 -29.81 39.08
N LYS A 697 -30.87 -29.46 39.34
CA LYS A 697 -29.83 -30.40 39.85
C LYS A 697 -29.42 -30.07 41.29
N PRO A 698 -30.23 -30.44 42.30
CA PRO A 698 -29.96 -30.07 43.69
C PRO A 698 -28.69 -30.73 44.25
N ALA A 699 -28.32 -31.93 43.79
CA ALA A 699 -27.11 -32.62 44.24
C ALA A 699 -25.83 -31.87 43.85
N THR A 700 -25.73 -31.36 42.61
CA THR A 700 -24.57 -30.58 42.17
C THR A 700 -24.54 -29.19 42.80
N ALA A 701 -25.71 -28.62 43.08
CA ALA A 701 -25.80 -27.37 43.83
C ALA A 701 -25.31 -27.51 45.28
N LEU A 702 -25.61 -28.64 45.94
CA LEU A 702 -25.10 -28.92 47.28
C LEU A 702 -23.57 -29.07 47.28
N ASP A 703 -23.01 -29.86 46.36
CA ASP A 703 -21.56 -30.04 46.23
C ASP A 703 -20.84 -28.70 45.96
N ALA A 704 -21.42 -27.85 45.10
CA ALA A 704 -20.90 -26.50 44.84
C ALA A 704 -20.92 -25.61 46.08
N ASN A 705 -21.99 -25.64 46.89
CA ASN A 705 -22.07 -24.90 48.15
C ASN A 705 -21.09 -25.42 49.20
N GLU A 706 -20.87 -26.73 49.29
CA GLU A 706 -19.84 -27.30 50.17
C GLU A 706 -18.44 -26.85 49.73
N LYS A 707 -18.16 -26.83 48.43
CA LYS A 707 -16.89 -26.31 47.88
C LYS A 707 -16.73 -24.81 48.16
N ALA A 708 -17.80 -24.01 48.02
CA ALA A 708 -17.79 -22.60 48.40
C ALA A 708 -17.46 -22.40 49.89
N TRP A 709 -18.05 -23.23 50.76
CA TRP A 709 -17.79 -23.19 52.20
C TRP A 709 -16.36 -23.61 52.52
N ARG A 710 -15.83 -24.67 51.90
CA ARG A 710 -14.42 -25.08 52.05
C ARG A 710 -13.46 -23.97 51.63
N ALA A 711 -13.71 -23.31 50.50
CA ALA A 711 -12.91 -22.19 50.01
C ALA A 711 -12.94 -20.97 50.97
N LEU A 712 -14.08 -20.71 51.60
CA LEU A 712 -14.20 -19.68 52.63
C LEU A 712 -13.43 -20.05 53.91
N MET A 713 -13.50 -21.31 54.33
CA MET A 713 -12.78 -21.80 55.52
C MET A 713 -11.27 -21.80 55.31
N SER A 714 -10.78 -22.14 54.12
CA SER A 714 -9.35 -22.07 53.80
C SER A 714 -8.80 -20.64 53.76
N ASN A 715 -9.63 -19.66 53.38
CA ASN A 715 -9.25 -18.24 53.30
C ASN A 715 -9.58 -17.44 54.58
N SER A 716 -10.12 -18.08 55.63
CA SER A 716 -10.52 -17.38 56.86
C SER A 716 -9.31 -17.11 57.77
N PRO A 717 -9.01 -15.83 58.10
CA PRO A 717 -7.89 -15.47 58.97
C PRO A 717 -8.04 -15.98 60.41
N LEU A 718 -9.23 -16.45 60.79
CA LEU A 718 -9.50 -17.07 62.10
C LEU A 718 -8.77 -18.41 62.30
N ILE A 719 -8.31 -19.06 61.23
CA ILE A 719 -7.69 -20.39 61.28
C ILE A 719 -6.18 -20.34 61.00
N SER A 720 -5.68 -19.29 60.32
CA SER A 720 -4.26 -19.15 59.95
C SER A 720 -3.34 -18.63 61.08
N GLY A 721 -3.86 -18.45 62.30
CA GLY A 721 -3.04 -18.13 63.48
C GLY A 721 -2.38 -16.74 63.48
N GLN A 722 -2.72 -15.85 62.55
CA GLN A 722 -2.27 -14.46 62.56
C GLN A 722 -3.44 -13.52 62.86
N MET A 723 -3.56 -13.12 64.12
CA MET A 723 -4.35 -11.96 64.54
C MET A 723 -3.44 -10.71 64.53
N PRO A 724 -3.68 -9.68 63.69
CA PRO A 724 -3.33 -8.32 64.04
C PRO A 724 -4.43 -7.75 64.93
N SER A 725 -4.07 -7.26 66.12
CA SER A 725 -5.00 -6.87 67.20
C SER A 725 -5.83 -5.59 66.92
N SER A 726 -6.02 -5.17 65.67
CA SER A 726 -6.64 -3.88 65.33
C SER A 726 -8.00 -3.97 64.64
N ARG A 727 -8.55 -5.16 64.39
CA ARG A 727 -9.75 -5.31 63.54
C ARG A 727 -10.98 -5.94 64.18
N VAL A 728 -11.06 -5.92 65.52
CA VAL A 728 -12.26 -6.38 66.26
C VAL A 728 -13.34 -5.28 66.34
N THR A 729 -13.05 -4.04 65.98
CA THR A 729 -14.00 -2.92 66.05
C THR A 729 -14.71 -2.56 64.75
N GLU A 730 -14.39 -3.19 63.62
CA GLU A 730 -14.92 -2.80 62.30
C GLU A 730 -16.16 -3.60 61.85
N LEU A 731 -16.58 -4.62 62.61
CA LEU A 731 -17.71 -5.50 62.24
C LEU A 731 -19.08 -5.06 62.79
N LEU A 732 -19.17 -3.92 63.49
CA LEU A 732 -20.44 -3.47 64.11
C LEU A 732 -20.77 -1.97 63.99
N GLY A 733 -20.18 -1.22 63.05
CA GLY A 733 -20.44 0.23 62.98
C GLY A 733 -20.30 0.86 61.61
N GLU A 734 -21.46 1.19 61.03
CA GLU A 734 -21.79 2.40 60.26
C GLU A 734 -21.20 2.72 58.88
N ARG A 735 -22.18 3.14 58.05
CA ARG A 735 -22.10 4.00 56.87
C ARG A 735 -21.24 5.26 57.09
N THR A 736 -20.79 5.78 55.95
CA THR A 736 -20.30 7.15 55.65
C THR A 736 -18.83 7.45 55.98
N GLY A 737 -18.17 8.13 55.02
CA GLY A 737 -17.02 8.99 55.32
C GLY A 737 -15.76 8.75 54.48
N VAL A 738 -15.62 9.58 53.44
CA VAL A 738 -14.41 9.89 52.66
C VAL A 738 -13.20 10.19 53.56
N HIS A 739 -11.99 9.69 53.25
CA HIS A 739 -10.74 10.49 53.28
C HIS A 739 -9.53 9.84 52.58
N CYS A 740 -8.76 10.72 51.94
CA CYS A 740 -7.66 10.49 51.00
C CYS A 740 -6.27 10.34 51.64
N CYS A 741 -5.31 9.94 50.77
CA CYS A 741 -3.85 10.21 50.78
C CYS A 741 -2.90 9.32 51.60
N ASN A 742 -2.19 8.39 50.93
CA ASN A 742 -0.78 8.58 50.50
C ASN A 742 -0.23 7.37 49.71
N VAL A 743 0.62 7.67 48.71
CA VAL A 743 1.03 6.81 47.57
C VAL A 743 2.50 6.37 47.72
N PRO A 744 2.90 5.19 47.16
CA PRO A 744 3.80 5.23 45.99
C PRO A 744 3.42 4.23 44.85
N LEU A 745 3.46 4.74 43.61
CA LEU A 745 3.83 4.06 42.34
C LEU A 745 3.05 2.81 41.86
N MET A 746 1.73 2.90 41.72
CA MET A 746 0.92 2.00 40.84
C MET A 746 -0.36 2.71 40.33
N SER A 747 -0.22 3.82 39.60
CA SER A 747 -1.33 4.76 39.34
C SER A 747 -1.85 4.86 37.89
N ARG A 748 -1.78 3.81 37.05
CA ARG A 748 -2.49 3.84 35.74
C ARG A 748 -3.40 2.65 35.44
N ARG A 749 -3.33 1.58 36.26
CA ARG A 749 -4.20 0.39 36.12
C ARG A 749 -5.46 0.45 36.98
N ARG A 750 -5.44 1.26 38.04
CA ARG A 750 -6.57 1.41 38.98
C ARG A 750 -7.51 2.55 38.63
N GLU A 751 -7.09 3.55 37.86
CA GLU A 751 -7.99 4.65 37.46
C GLU A 751 -9.10 4.15 36.52
N MET A 752 -8.81 3.30 35.53
CA MET A 752 -9.85 2.73 34.67
C MET A 752 -10.81 1.78 35.41
N SER A 753 -10.32 0.87 36.26
CA SER A 753 -11.22 0.01 37.06
C SER A 753 -12.02 0.80 38.10
N ARG A 754 -11.46 1.87 38.68
CA ARG A 754 -12.13 2.68 39.69
C ARG A 754 -13.19 3.60 39.10
N LEU A 755 -12.94 4.17 37.93
CA LEU A 755 -13.92 4.98 37.18
C LEU A 755 -15.07 4.13 36.60
N VAL A 756 -14.81 2.86 36.27
CA VAL A 756 -15.85 1.91 35.83
C VAL A 756 -16.71 1.41 37.01
N SER A 757 -16.14 1.26 38.21
CA SER A 757 -16.93 1.03 39.44
C SER A 757 -17.73 2.26 39.89
N GLU A 758 -17.40 3.48 39.46
CA GLU A 758 -18.23 4.67 39.68
C GLU A 758 -19.38 4.81 38.66
N LEU A 759 -19.35 4.00 37.59
CA LEU A 759 -20.39 3.93 36.54
C LEU A 759 -21.43 2.82 36.76
N LEU A 760 -21.16 1.86 37.66
CA LEU A 760 -22.09 0.83 38.16
C LEU A 760 -22.76 1.32 39.44
#